data_AF-A0A9R0S3G4-F1
#
_entry.id   AF-A0A9R0S3G4-F1
#
_cell.length_a   1.000
_cell.length_b   1.000
_cell.length_c   1.000
_cell.angle_alpha   90.00
_cell.angle_beta   90.00
_cell.angle_gamma   90.00
#
_symmetry.space_group_name_H-M   'P 1'
#
loop_
_entity.id
_entity.type
_entity.pdbx_description
1 polymer ?
#
loop_
_entity_poly.entity_id
_entity_poly.type
_entity_poly.pdbx_seq_one_letter_code
_entity_poly.pdbx_strand_id
1 'polypeptide(L)'
;MDGDDCDAGGEWIWVRRPQEAEAAAAAAGWPAEEARPLKVVFGSPARYFTDAAPIGNGRLGALVWGGVTSEKLQLNHDTLWTGGPGNYTNPKAPTVLSEVRSLVDKGLYPEATAVAYGLSGDETQSYQPLGDIDLAFGEHIKYTNYKRYLDLESATVNVTYSVGEVVYSREHFSSNPHQVIATKISANKPGAVSCTVSLATPLDHRIRVTDANEIIMEGSCPGERPAGDDNASDHPPGMKFCAILYLLTSGANGQVQVLNDKMLKLDGADSAVLLLAAATSFEGPFVKPSESTLDPVTSAFTTLNMARSMSYAQLKAYHMDDYQSLFQRVSLQLSRGSNDVLGGSTLAHLPENISQDTAVSDCTVQMVDSSRLNELNNSEKPTVDRIISFRHDEDPSLVELLFQFGRYLLISCSRPGTQVSNLQGIWNNETKAPWGKYLSVCNSKFDNNMSFLSLASTAPHPNINLQMNYWPSLPCNLSECQDPLFDFIGSLSVNGAKTAKVNYGANGWVSHQVTDLWAKTSPDAGDPSWALWPMGGPWLATHLWEHYSFTMDREFLERTAYPLLEGSASFLLSWLIEGQEGYLETNPSTSPEHYFIAADGKKASVSYSTTMDMSIIREVFSAVLLSADILGKSSTDVVQRIKAALPRLPPIKIGRDGTIMEWAQDFKDPEPQHRHVSHLFGLYPGHTMTLEQTPDLCKAVANTLYKRGDKGPGWSTSWKMALWAHLHNKARA
;
A
#
# COMPACT_ATOMS: atom_id res chain seq x y z
N MET A 1 -53.83 -25.28 -6.19
CA MET A 1 -54.40 -23.99 -6.64
C MET A 1 -53.70 -22.94 -5.82
N ASP A 2 -52.73 -22.33 -6.50
CA ASP A 2 -52.11 -21.01 -6.34
C ASP A 2 -51.50 -20.69 -4.96
N GLY A 3 -50.21 -20.36 -4.80
CA GLY A 3 -49.19 -19.92 -5.75
C GLY A 3 -48.43 -18.74 -5.11
N ASP A 4 -47.09 -18.88 -5.04
CA ASP A 4 -46.05 -17.83 -5.02
C ASP A 4 -44.93 -18.13 -4.02
N ASP A 5 -44.00 -18.99 -4.47
CA ASP A 5 -42.60 -18.97 -4.04
C ASP A 5 -41.89 -17.82 -4.79
N CYS A 6 -41.43 -16.82 -4.04
CA CYS A 6 -40.55 -15.77 -4.53
C CYS A 6 -39.09 -16.26 -4.49
N ASP A 7 -38.67 -16.85 -5.61
CA ASP A 7 -37.31 -17.27 -5.89
C ASP A 7 -36.45 -16.02 -6.22
N ALA A 8 -35.67 -15.54 -5.25
CA ALA A 8 -34.67 -14.50 -5.46
C ALA A 8 -33.39 -15.14 -5.99
N GLY A 9 -33.35 -15.37 -7.31
CA GLY A 9 -32.20 -15.90 -8.03
C GLY A 9 -31.03 -14.92 -8.06
N GLY A 10 -30.16 -14.98 -7.04
CA GLY A 10 -28.77 -14.58 -7.18
C GLY A 10 -27.98 -15.79 -7.70
N GLU A 11 -27.52 -15.74 -8.95
CA GLU A 11 -26.60 -16.74 -9.49
C GLU A 11 -25.27 -16.66 -8.71
N TRP A 12 -25.02 -17.65 -7.86
CA TRP A 12 -23.70 -17.88 -7.30
C TRP A 12 -22.76 -18.36 -8.40
N ILE A 13 -21.83 -17.50 -8.82
CA ILE A 13 -20.78 -17.88 -9.76
C ILE A 13 -19.67 -18.58 -8.97
N TRP A 14 -19.51 -19.88 -9.19
CA TRP A 14 -18.42 -20.66 -8.64
C TRP A 14 -17.10 -20.26 -9.30
N VAL A 15 -16.14 -19.74 -8.51
CA VAL A 15 -14.76 -19.55 -8.96
C VAL A 15 -14.09 -20.93 -9.03
N ARG A 16 -13.78 -21.38 -10.25
CA ARG A 16 -13.09 -22.66 -10.50
C ARG A 16 -11.58 -22.49 -10.38
N ARG A 17 -10.86 -23.57 -10.10
CA ARG A 17 -9.38 -23.57 -10.19
C ARG A 17 -8.96 -23.22 -11.62
N PRO A 18 -7.82 -22.54 -11.86
CA PRO A 18 -7.42 -22.08 -13.20
C PRO A 18 -7.49 -23.16 -14.29
N GLN A 19 -6.98 -24.36 -14.00
CA GLN A 19 -7.03 -25.51 -14.93
C GLN A 19 -8.46 -26.00 -15.21
N GLU A 20 -9.37 -25.90 -14.24
CA GLU A 20 -10.79 -26.25 -14.41
C GLU A 20 -11.57 -25.14 -15.12
N ALA A 21 -11.15 -23.89 -14.98
CA ALA A 21 -11.70 -22.73 -15.69
C ALA A 21 -11.27 -22.76 -17.17
N GLU A 22 -10.01 -23.06 -17.47
CA GLU A 22 -9.51 -23.27 -18.83
C GLU A 22 -10.22 -24.44 -19.52
N ALA A 23 -10.38 -25.57 -18.82
CA ALA A 23 -11.12 -26.73 -19.35
C ALA A 23 -12.61 -26.40 -19.58
N ALA A 24 -13.22 -25.58 -18.73
CA ALA A 24 -14.60 -25.13 -18.88
C ALA A 24 -14.80 -24.14 -20.03
N ALA A 25 -13.87 -23.19 -20.18
CA ALA A 25 -13.84 -22.24 -21.29
C ALA A 25 -13.66 -22.97 -22.63
N ALA A 26 -12.75 -23.94 -22.69
CA ALA A 26 -12.56 -24.80 -23.85
C ALA A 26 -13.82 -25.63 -24.16
N ALA A 27 -14.49 -26.19 -23.14
CA ALA A 27 -15.73 -26.93 -23.30
C ALA A 27 -16.92 -26.04 -23.74
N ALA A 28 -16.90 -24.74 -23.40
CA ALA A 28 -17.90 -23.76 -23.81
C ALA A 28 -17.66 -23.18 -25.22
N GLY A 29 -16.63 -23.66 -25.95
CA GLY A 29 -16.30 -23.19 -27.28
C GLY A 29 -15.73 -21.77 -27.31
N TRP A 30 -15.20 -21.27 -26.18
CA TRP A 30 -14.46 -20.03 -26.17
C TRP A 30 -13.13 -20.25 -26.90
N PRO A 31 -12.70 -19.31 -27.78
CA PRO A 31 -11.45 -19.44 -28.50
C PRO A 31 -10.29 -19.63 -27.52
N ALA A 32 -9.28 -20.42 -27.92
CA ALA A 32 -8.07 -20.59 -27.12
C ALA A 32 -7.47 -19.22 -26.75
N GLU A 33 -7.09 -19.09 -25.49
CA GLU A 33 -6.63 -17.86 -24.86
C GLU A 33 -5.39 -17.32 -25.60
N GLU A 34 -5.52 -16.22 -26.33
CA GLU A 34 -4.36 -15.51 -26.85
C GLU A 34 -3.69 -14.78 -25.68
N ALA A 35 -2.48 -15.21 -25.32
CA ALA A 35 -1.74 -14.70 -24.17
C ALA A 35 -1.56 -13.17 -24.28
N ARG A 36 -2.27 -12.42 -23.42
CA ARG A 36 -2.07 -10.98 -23.22
C ARG A 36 -0.96 -10.79 -22.18
N PRO A 37 0.26 -10.38 -22.56
CA PRO A 37 1.35 -10.37 -21.61
C PRO A 37 1.14 -9.30 -20.53
N LEU A 38 1.10 -9.71 -19.27
CA LEU A 38 1.00 -8.83 -18.11
C LEU A 38 2.38 -8.20 -17.81
N LYS A 39 2.79 -7.28 -18.69
CA LYS A 39 4.10 -6.62 -18.61
C LYS A 39 3.96 -5.11 -18.46
N VAL A 40 4.67 -4.56 -17.48
CA VAL A 40 4.95 -3.12 -17.42
C VAL A 40 6.20 -2.86 -18.26
N VAL A 41 6.02 -2.25 -19.43
CA VAL A 41 7.07 -2.04 -20.43
C VAL A 41 7.61 -0.61 -20.33
N PHE A 42 8.94 -0.49 -20.32
CA PHE A 42 9.63 0.79 -20.21
C PHE A 42 10.37 1.10 -21.52
N GLY A 43 10.15 2.29 -22.07
CA GLY A 43 10.75 2.70 -23.34
C GLY A 43 12.26 3.05 -23.26
N SER A 44 12.81 3.19 -22.06
CA SER A 44 14.21 3.54 -21.84
C SER A 44 14.71 3.11 -20.45
N PRO A 45 16.02 3.18 -20.19
CA PRO A 45 16.53 3.21 -18.82
C PRO A 45 15.83 4.29 -17.98
N ALA A 46 15.68 4.02 -16.69
CA ALA A 46 15.09 4.96 -15.74
C ALA A 46 15.95 6.21 -15.58
N ARG A 47 15.27 7.36 -15.45
CA ARG A 47 15.87 8.66 -15.16
C ARG A 47 15.49 9.17 -13.78
N TYR A 48 14.33 8.77 -13.28
CA TYR A 48 13.82 9.10 -11.96
C TYR A 48 13.54 7.81 -11.16
N PHE A 49 13.16 7.99 -9.90
CA PHE A 49 12.74 6.89 -9.04
C PHE A 49 11.43 6.24 -9.53
N THR A 50 10.49 7.06 -10.00
CA THR A 50 9.12 6.64 -10.38
C THR A 50 9.05 5.83 -11.68
N ASP A 51 10.12 5.80 -12.46
CA ASP A 51 10.26 5.02 -13.69
C ASP A 51 11.23 3.84 -13.55
N ALA A 52 11.73 3.56 -12.34
CA ALA A 52 12.43 2.32 -12.01
C ALA A 52 11.43 1.19 -11.70
N ALA A 53 11.81 -0.06 -11.99
CA ALA A 53 10.90 -1.20 -11.87
C ALA A 53 11.00 -1.84 -10.46
N PRO A 54 9.92 -1.86 -9.67
CA PRO A 54 9.95 -2.41 -8.32
C PRO A 54 9.94 -3.94 -8.35
N ILE A 55 10.77 -4.57 -7.51
CA ILE A 55 10.72 -5.99 -7.13
C ILE A 55 10.74 -6.10 -5.61
N GLY A 56 10.13 -7.13 -5.05
CA GLY A 56 10.09 -7.34 -3.62
C GLY A 56 9.64 -8.73 -3.22
N ASN A 57 10.00 -9.14 -2.01
CA ASN A 57 9.60 -10.42 -1.43
C ASN A 57 8.87 -10.27 -0.09
N GLY A 58 8.33 -9.07 0.17
CA GLY A 58 7.79 -8.62 1.45
C GLY A 58 8.84 -7.98 2.36
N ARG A 59 10.07 -8.51 2.40
CA ARG A 59 11.15 -8.03 3.28
C ARG A 59 12.19 -7.18 2.54
N LEU A 60 12.81 -7.76 1.51
CA LEU A 60 13.81 -7.13 0.65
C LEU A 60 13.13 -6.60 -0.60
N GLY A 61 13.22 -5.28 -0.77
CA GLY A 61 12.75 -4.57 -1.95
C GLY A 61 13.93 -4.05 -2.78
N ALA A 62 13.74 -3.96 -4.09
CA ALA A 62 14.58 -3.13 -4.92
C ALA A 62 13.84 -2.44 -6.05
N LEU A 63 14.36 -1.30 -6.51
CA LEU A 63 13.98 -0.72 -7.79
C LEU A 63 15.11 -0.86 -8.81
N VAL A 64 14.80 -1.46 -9.96
CA VAL A 64 15.74 -1.73 -11.06
C VAL A 64 15.69 -0.62 -12.10
N TRP A 65 16.81 0.05 -12.34
CA TRP A 65 16.88 1.23 -13.21
C TRP A 65 17.04 0.87 -14.70
N GLY A 66 17.70 -0.23 -15.01
CA GLY A 66 17.89 -0.72 -16.37
C GLY A 66 18.98 -0.01 -17.17
N GLY A 67 19.97 0.61 -16.55
CA GLY A 67 20.96 1.41 -17.25
C GLY A 67 22.01 0.60 -18.03
N VAL A 68 22.45 1.11 -19.20
CA VAL A 68 23.33 0.36 -20.11
C VAL A 68 24.81 0.51 -19.74
N THR A 69 25.27 1.74 -19.48
CA THR A 69 26.65 2.04 -19.05
C THR A 69 26.86 1.74 -17.57
N SER A 70 25.83 2.03 -16.78
CA SER A 70 25.77 1.73 -15.35
C SER A 70 24.36 1.28 -15.01
N GLU A 71 24.24 0.16 -14.32
CA GLU A 71 23.00 -0.35 -13.75
C GLU A 71 22.95 -0.03 -12.26
N LYS A 72 21.76 0.29 -11.77
CA LYS A 72 21.49 0.54 -10.36
C LYS A 72 20.31 -0.28 -9.90
N LEU A 73 20.50 -1.01 -8.80
CA LEU A 73 19.40 -1.57 -8.02
C LEU A 73 19.37 -0.85 -6.69
N GLN A 74 18.37 0.00 -6.50
CA GLN A 74 18.16 0.65 -5.22
C GLN A 74 17.51 -0.33 -4.25
N LEU A 75 18.02 -0.41 -3.03
CA LEU A 75 17.71 -1.45 -2.06
C LEU A 75 16.93 -0.91 -0.86
N ASN A 76 16.02 -1.75 -0.38
CA ASN A 76 15.26 -1.52 0.83
C ASN A 76 15.13 -2.81 1.66
N HIS A 77 15.00 -2.64 2.98
CA HIS A 77 14.71 -3.71 3.92
C HIS A 77 13.57 -3.24 4.83
N ASP A 78 12.47 -3.96 4.92
CA ASP A 78 11.21 -3.57 5.61
C ASP A 78 11.39 -3.09 7.07
N THR A 79 12.35 -3.63 7.80
CA THR A 79 12.67 -3.27 9.20
C THR A 79 13.77 -2.22 9.38
N LEU A 80 14.27 -1.59 8.31
CA LEU A 80 15.28 -0.53 8.42
C LEU A 80 14.67 0.85 8.70
N TRP A 81 14.60 1.23 9.97
CA TRP A 81 14.01 2.49 10.43
C TRP A 81 14.92 3.22 11.42
N THR A 82 14.73 4.54 11.55
CA THR A 82 15.36 5.33 12.61
C THR A 82 14.78 5.02 14.00
N GLY A 83 15.50 5.47 15.03
CA GLY A 83 15.00 5.50 16.41
C GLY A 83 14.83 4.15 17.08
N GLY A 84 13.88 4.07 18.01
CA GLY A 84 13.62 2.90 18.85
C GLY A 84 12.25 2.94 19.53
N PRO A 85 11.93 1.95 20.39
CA PRO A 85 10.71 1.99 21.20
C PRO A 85 10.71 3.21 22.13
N GLY A 86 9.74 4.09 21.94
CA GLY A 86 9.55 5.33 22.70
C GLY A 86 8.48 5.25 23.81
N ASN A 87 8.33 6.36 24.54
CA ASN A 87 7.22 6.54 25.47
C ASN A 87 6.04 7.24 24.78
N TYR A 88 5.09 6.47 24.27
CA TYR A 88 3.91 6.98 23.56
C TYR A 88 2.76 7.42 24.49
N THR A 89 3.09 7.93 25.68
CA THR A 89 2.11 8.37 26.67
C THR A 89 2.39 9.78 27.15
N ASN A 90 1.32 10.53 27.43
CA ASN A 90 1.38 11.89 27.92
C ASN A 90 0.54 12.01 29.21
N PRO A 91 1.17 12.06 30.40
CA PRO A 91 0.44 12.14 31.67
C PRO A 91 -0.29 13.47 31.89
N LYS A 92 -0.02 14.50 31.07
CA LYS A 92 -0.77 15.77 31.09
C LYS A 92 -2.03 15.72 30.23
N ALA A 93 -2.14 14.75 29.32
CA ALA A 93 -3.26 14.63 28.40
C ALA A 93 -4.63 14.56 29.11
N PRO A 94 -4.81 13.88 30.27
CA PRO A 94 -6.10 13.91 30.96
C PRO A 94 -6.59 15.30 31.37
N THR A 95 -5.66 16.19 31.75
CA THR A 95 -6.00 17.57 32.14
C THR A 95 -6.41 18.39 30.92
N VAL A 96 -5.62 18.31 29.84
CA VAL A 96 -5.93 19.00 28.58
C VAL A 96 -7.23 18.47 27.98
N LEU A 97 -7.44 17.15 28.02
CA LEU A 97 -8.65 16.50 27.54
C LEU A 97 -9.90 17.02 28.26
N SER A 98 -9.82 17.19 29.59
CA SER A 98 -10.93 17.76 30.36
C SER A 98 -11.26 19.19 29.95
N GLU A 99 -10.24 19.99 29.60
CA GLU A 99 -10.42 21.35 29.12
C GLU A 99 -11.05 21.38 27.72
N VAL A 100 -10.51 20.58 26.79
CA VAL A 100 -11.06 20.42 25.44
C VAL A 100 -12.53 20.00 25.50
N ARG A 101 -12.86 18.98 26.30
CA ARG A 101 -14.24 18.52 26.50
C ARG A 101 -15.15 19.65 26.96
N SER A 102 -14.72 20.39 27.99
CA SER A 102 -15.49 21.52 28.51
C SER A 102 -15.73 22.63 27.48
N LEU A 103 -14.76 22.89 26.60
CA LEU A 103 -14.89 23.90 25.54
C LEU A 103 -15.84 23.41 24.44
N VAL A 104 -15.75 22.15 24.03
CA VAL A 104 -16.68 21.51 23.08
C VAL A 104 -18.12 21.55 23.62
N ASP A 105 -18.32 21.22 24.91
CA ASP A 105 -19.64 21.24 25.56
C ASP A 105 -20.26 22.65 25.60
N LYS A 106 -19.42 23.69 25.66
CA LYS A 106 -19.82 25.10 25.61
C LYS A 106 -20.02 25.63 24.19
N GLY A 107 -19.76 24.82 23.16
CA GLY A 107 -19.79 25.25 21.75
C GLY A 107 -18.63 26.16 21.33
N LEU A 108 -17.55 26.22 22.12
CA LEU A 108 -16.35 27.02 21.86
C LEU A 108 -15.33 26.21 21.04
N TYR A 109 -15.72 25.83 19.81
CA TYR A 109 -14.93 24.93 18.96
C TYR A 109 -13.57 25.50 18.53
N PRO A 110 -13.43 26.79 18.17
CA PRO A 110 -12.12 27.36 17.84
C PRO A 110 -11.16 27.30 19.03
N GLU A 111 -11.63 27.62 20.23
CA GLU A 111 -10.85 27.53 21.47
C GLU A 111 -10.50 26.06 21.80
N ALA A 112 -11.47 25.15 21.66
CA ALA A 112 -11.22 23.71 21.84
C ALA A 112 -10.14 23.21 20.87
N THR A 113 -10.19 23.64 19.60
CA THR A 113 -9.18 23.31 18.59
C THR A 113 -7.80 23.86 18.98
N ALA A 114 -7.72 25.08 19.51
CA ALA A 114 -6.46 25.65 19.97
C ALA A 114 -5.87 24.90 21.19
N VAL A 115 -6.69 24.55 22.17
CA VAL A 115 -6.25 23.78 23.36
C VAL A 115 -5.88 22.35 23.00
N ALA A 116 -6.52 21.75 21.99
CA ALA A 116 -6.28 20.38 21.55
C ALA A 116 -4.84 20.12 21.06
N TYR A 117 -4.08 21.14 20.67
CA TYR A 117 -2.64 21.00 20.41
C TYR A 117 -1.87 20.44 21.63
N GLY A 118 -2.37 20.64 22.85
CA GLY A 118 -1.78 20.05 24.06
C GLY A 118 -1.97 18.52 24.19
N LEU A 119 -2.78 17.91 23.31
CA LEU A 119 -2.98 16.46 23.25
C LEU A 119 -2.02 15.76 22.26
N SER A 120 -1.22 16.52 21.52
CA SER A 120 -0.19 15.99 20.61
C SER A 120 0.84 15.15 21.38
N GLY A 121 1.41 14.15 20.70
CA GLY A 121 2.60 13.43 21.15
C GLY A 121 3.82 13.78 20.32
N ASP A 122 4.86 12.95 20.44
CA ASP A 122 6.09 13.07 19.66
C ASP A 122 5.87 12.63 18.20
N GLU A 123 6.84 12.94 17.33
CA GLU A 123 6.86 12.52 15.92
C GLU A 123 7.13 11.02 15.74
N THR A 124 6.69 10.44 14.63
CA THR A 124 6.99 9.06 14.23
C THR A 124 8.42 8.88 13.73
N GLN A 125 8.94 7.65 13.81
CA GLN A 125 10.21 7.29 13.19
C GLN A 125 10.11 7.12 11.66
N SER A 126 11.25 7.21 10.97
CA SER A 126 11.33 7.25 9.50
C SER A 126 11.91 5.97 8.91
N TYR A 127 11.26 5.44 7.86
CA TYR A 127 11.80 4.34 7.04
C TYR A 127 13.03 4.78 6.25
N GLN A 128 14.07 3.95 6.17
CA GLN A 128 15.33 4.29 5.53
C GLN A 128 15.63 3.41 4.30
N PRO A 129 16.26 3.96 3.25
CA PRO A 129 16.85 3.16 2.18
C PRO A 129 18.00 2.31 2.73
N LEU A 130 18.12 1.06 2.28
CA LEU A 130 19.27 0.21 2.63
C LEU A 130 20.53 0.66 1.89
N GLY A 131 20.39 1.07 0.62
CA GLY A 131 21.49 1.48 -0.21
C GLY A 131 21.25 1.18 -1.69
N ASP A 132 22.31 1.04 -2.47
CA ASP A 132 22.29 0.72 -3.90
C ASP A 132 23.30 -0.41 -4.21
N ILE A 133 22.97 -1.27 -5.17
CA ILE A 133 23.94 -2.06 -5.95
C ILE A 133 24.24 -1.26 -7.22
N ASP A 134 25.52 -0.94 -7.43
CA ASP A 134 25.97 -0.30 -8.66
C ASP A 134 26.80 -1.29 -9.49
N LEU A 135 26.45 -1.41 -10.78
CA LEU A 135 27.20 -2.19 -11.76
C LEU A 135 27.67 -1.26 -12.88
N ALA A 136 28.97 -1.05 -13.02
CA ALA A 136 29.56 -0.23 -14.06
C ALA A 136 30.11 -1.11 -15.19
N PHE A 137 29.58 -0.95 -16.41
CA PHE A 137 29.97 -1.72 -17.60
C PHE A 137 30.94 -0.96 -18.52
N GLY A 138 31.15 0.33 -18.28
CA GLY A 138 32.05 1.21 -19.02
C GLY A 138 31.39 2.53 -19.44
N GLU A 139 32.17 3.40 -20.07
CA GLU A 139 31.73 4.72 -20.53
C GLU A 139 31.40 4.72 -22.03
N HIS A 140 30.53 5.65 -22.46
CA HIS A 140 30.23 5.92 -23.87
C HIS A 140 29.77 4.71 -24.72
N ILE A 141 29.09 3.75 -24.10
CA ILE A 141 28.53 2.57 -24.79
C ILE A 141 27.40 3.00 -25.74
N LYS A 142 27.57 2.74 -27.04
CA LYS A 142 26.50 2.85 -28.03
C LYS A 142 25.72 1.53 -28.08
N TYR A 143 24.40 1.61 -27.91
CA TYR A 143 23.53 0.44 -27.88
C TYR A 143 22.33 0.58 -28.81
N THR A 144 21.73 -0.56 -29.16
CA THR A 144 20.50 -0.67 -29.94
C THR A 144 19.59 -1.75 -29.33
N ASN A 145 18.36 -1.90 -29.84
CA ASN A 145 17.41 -2.95 -29.45
C ASN A 145 17.16 -3.04 -27.93
N TYR A 146 17.13 -1.90 -27.25
CA TYR A 146 16.89 -1.85 -25.82
C TYR A 146 15.46 -2.25 -25.49
N LYS A 147 15.31 -3.17 -24.53
CA LYS A 147 14.03 -3.51 -23.92
C LYS A 147 14.21 -3.59 -22.41
N ARG A 148 13.24 -3.05 -21.67
CA ARG A 148 13.11 -3.22 -20.22
C ARG A 148 11.65 -3.44 -19.89
N TYR A 149 11.36 -4.47 -19.10
CA TYR A 149 10.00 -4.73 -18.63
C TYR A 149 10.02 -5.42 -17.26
N LEU A 150 8.99 -5.15 -16.47
CA LEU A 150 8.60 -5.96 -15.32
C LEU A 150 7.50 -6.92 -15.79
N ASP A 151 7.73 -8.20 -15.61
CA ASP A 151 6.81 -9.28 -15.95
C ASP A 151 6.06 -9.72 -14.69
N LEU A 152 4.73 -9.47 -14.67
CA LEU A 152 3.89 -9.76 -13.51
C LEU A 152 3.55 -11.24 -13.39
N GLU A 153 3.73 -12.08 -14.41
CA GLU A 153 3.50 -13.53 -14.29
C GLU A 153 4.66 -14.24 -13.59
N SER A 154 5.85 -13.65 -13.67
CA SER A 154 7.07 -14.22 -13.09
C SER A 154 7.65 -13.40 -11.94
N ALA A 155 7.15 -12.19 -11.68
CA ALA A 155 7.75 -11.23 -10.76
C ALA A 155 9.24 -10.99 -11.05
N THR A 156 9.58 -10.83 -12.34
CA THR A 156 10.96 -10.60 -12.79
C THR A 156 11.07 -9.31 -13.58
N VAL A 157 12.16 -8.58 -13.37
CA VAL A 157 12.55 -7.46 -14.26
C VAL A 157 13.60 -7.96 -15.23
N ASN A 158 13.38 -7.69 -16.51
CA ASN A 158 14.26 -8.09 -17.59
C ASN A 158 14.77 -6.86 -18.34
N VAL A 159 16.06 -6.86 -18.69
CA VAL A 159 16.71 -5.82 -19.49
C VAL A 159 17.53 -6.49 -20.59
N THR A 160 17.32 -6.10 -21.84
CA THR A 160 18.10 -6.61 -22.99
C THR A 160 18.53 -5.48 -23.89
N TYR A 161 19.74 -5.54 -24.43
CA TYR A 161 20.25 -4.57 -25.40
C TYR A 161 21.41 -5.14 -26.21
N SER A 162 21.70 -4.53 -27.37
CA SER A 162 22.80 -4.92 -28.25
C SER A 162 23.92 -3.88 -28.25
N VAL A 163 25.18 -4.31 -28.11
CA VAL A 163 26.38 -3.49 -28.32
C VAL A 163 27.18 -4.13 -29.45
N GLY A 164 27.14 -3.54 -30.64
CA GLY A 164 27.60 -4.21 -31.85
C GLY A 164 26.81 -5.49 -32.09
N GLU A 165 27.51 -6.62 -32.22
CA GLU A 165 26.91 -7.96 -32.42
C GLU A 165 26.58 -8.69 -31.11
N VAL A 166 27.01 -8.15 -29.97
CA VAL A 166 26.81 -8.79 -28.66
C VAL A 166 25.47 -8.37 -28.08
N VAL A 167 24.64 -9.35 -27.74
CA VAL A 167 23.37 -9.15 -27.03
C VAL A 167 23.60 -9.43 -25.55
N TYR A 168 23.35 -8.42 -24.73
CA TYR A 168 23.40 -8.49 -23.28
C TYR A 168 21.99 -8.68 -22.72
N SER A 169 21.88 -9.49 -21.66
CA SER A 169 20.62 -9.75 -20.95
C SER A 169 20.84 -9.71 -19.44
N ARG A 170 19.93 -9.04 -18.74
CA ARG A 170 19.87 -9.01 -17.28
C ARG A 170 18.47 -9.41 -16.80
N GLU A 171 18.43 -10.26 -15.78
CA GLU A 171 17.19 -10.72 -15.14
C GLU A 171 17.31 -10.56 -13.63
N HIS A 172 16.30 -9.93 -13.01
CA HIS A 172 16.29 -9.55 -11.59
C HIS A 172 15.01 -10.03 -10.91
N PHE A 173 15.11 -10.58 -9.71
CA PHE A 173 13.97 -10.90 -8.84
C PHE A 173 14.36 -10.89 -7.36
N SER A 174 13.35 -10.74 -6.48
CA SER A 174 13.50 -10.87 -5.02
C SER A 174 12.77 -12.14 -4.57
N SER A 175 13.50 -13.15 -4.11
CA SER A 175 12.94 -14.47 -3.76
C SER A 175 12.43 -14.46 -2.32
N ASN A 176 11.14 -14.73 -2.10
CA ASN A 176 10.60 -14.92 -0.75
C ASN A 176 11.10 -16.21 -0.08
N PRO A 177 11.12 -17.39 -0.74
CA PRO A 177 11.56 -18.62 -0.07
C PRO A 177 13.03 -18.59 0.39
N HIS A 178 13.89 -17.82 -0.29
CA HIS A 178 15.33 -17.77 -0.02
C HIS A 178 15.81 -16.45 0.59
N GLN A 179 14.93 -15.46 0.72
CA GLN A 179 15.24 -14.15 1.30
C GLN A 179 16.46 -13.46 0.66
N VAL A 180 16.58 -13.53 -0.67
CA VAL A 180 17.66 -12.87 -1.44
C VAL A 180 17.12 -12.14 -2.67
N ILE A 181 17.82 -11.08 -3.06
CA ILE A 181 17.69 -10.49 -4.40
C ILE A 181 18.71 -11.16 -5.31
N ALA A 182 18.25 -11.72 -6.42
CA ALA A 182 19.06 -12.39 -7.41
C ALA A 182 19.11 -11.58 -8.71
N THR A 183 20.31 -11.35 -9.23
CA THR A 183 20.55 -10.73 -10.53
C THR A 183 21.41 -11.64 -11.38
N LYS A 184 20.97 -11.98 -12.59
CA LYS A 184 21.78 -12.69 -13.58
C LYS A 184 22.12 -11.74 -14.72
N ILE A 185 23.40 -11.72 -15.10
CA ILE A 185 23.94 -10.96 -16.24
C ILE A 185 24.52 -11.98 -17.22
N SER A 186 24.18 -11.87 -18.49
CA SER A 186 24.68 -12.78 -19.53
C SER A 186 24.85 -12.07 -20.87
N ALA A 187 25.67 -12.66 -21.74
CA ALA A 187 25.82 -12.24 -23.12
C ALA A 187 25.72 -13.45 -24.07
N ASN A 188 25.33 -13.21 -25.32
CA ASN A 188 25.30 -14.26 -26.35
C ASN A 188 26.70 -14.67 -26.87
N LYS A 189 27.76 -13.99 -26.42
CA LYS A 189 29.15 -14.26 -26.79
C LYS A 189 29.96 -14.65 -25.56
N PRO A 190 30.69 -15.78 -25.58
CA PRO A 190 31.57 -16.18 -24.49
C PRO A 190 32.59 -15.09 -24.14
N GLY A 191 32.84 -14.90 -22.85
CA GLY A 191 33.79 -13.93 -22.31
C GLY A 191 33.44 -12.46 -22.50
N ALA A 192 32.19 -12.12 -22.84
CA ALA A 192 31.79 -10.74 -23.12
C ALA A 192 31.27 -9.96 -21.90
N VAL A 193 31.11 -10.60 -20.74
CA VAL A 193 30.61 -9.97 -19.51
C VAL A 193 31.78 -9.51 -18.63
N SER A 194 31.96 -8.20 -18.56
CA SER A 194 32.87 -7.52 -17.63
C SER A 194 32.15 -6.35 -16.97
N CYS A 195 32.34 -6.15 -15.67
CA CYS A 195 31.79 -5.01 -14.93
C CYS A 195 32.52 -4.77 -13.61
N THR A 196 32.44 -3.55 -13.10
CA THR A 196 32.77 -3.24 -11.70
C THR A 196 31.50 -3.28 -10.86
N VAL A 197 31.57 -3.91 -9.70
CA VAL A 197 30.46 -4.11 -8.76
C VAL A 197 30.78 -3.40 -7.45
N SER A 198 29.82 -2.63 -6.94
CA SER A 198 29.93 -1.96 -5.63
C SER A 198 28.59 -1.88 -4.91
N LEU A 199 28.66 -1.68 -3.59
CA LEU A 199 27.53 -1.28 -2.76
C LEU A 199 27.72 0.17 -2.30
N ALA A 200 26.63 0.91 -2.12
CA ALA A 200 26.63 2.24 -1.55
C ALA A 200 25.41 2.43 -0.63
N THR A 201 25.50 3.33 0.35
CA THR A 201 24.35 3.70 1.19
C THR A 201 24.50 5.15 1.69
N PRO A 202 23.40 5.89 1.85
CA PRO A 202 23.44 7.23 2.46
C PRO A 202 23.58 7.19 3.99
N LEU A 203 23.52 6.02 4.62
CA LEU A 203 23.63 5.83 6.07
C LEU A 203 25.08 5.73 6.53
N ASP A 204 25.32 5.79 7.84
CA ASP A 204 26.66 5.53 8.40
C ASP A 204 27.02 4.05 8.22
N HIS A 205 28.20 3.77 7.64
CA HIS A 205 28.55 2.44 7.18
C HIS A 205 30.05 2.21 7.01
N ARG A 206 30.41 0.93 6.94
CA ARG A 206 31.70 0.41 6.47
C ARG A 206 31.46 -0.63 5.37
N ILE A 207 32.34 -0.65 4.38
CA ILE A 207 32.36 -1.68 3.34
C ILE A 207 33.69 -2.39 3.39
N ARG A 208 33.66 -3.71 3.17
CA ARG A 208 34.83 -4.53 2.93
C ARG A 208 34.56 -5.55 1.85
N VAL A 209 35.59 -5.90 1.10
CA VAL A 209 35.58 -6.98 0.12
C VAL A 209 36.34 -8.18 0.66
N THR A 210 35.86 -9.40 0.39
CA THR A 210 36.52 -10.65 0.80
C THR A 210 37.10 -11.41 -0.40
N ASP A 211 38.07 -12.28 -0.14
CA ASP A 211 38.63 -13.20 -1.15
C ASP A 211 37.60 -14.26 -1.62
N ALA A 212 36.43 -14.32 -0.98
CA ALA A 212 35.32 -15.17 -1.37
C ALA A 212 34.37 -14.49 -2.37
N ASN A 213 34.79 -13.43 -3.07
CA ASN A 213 33.97 -12.64 -4.00
C ASN A 213 32.72 -12.02 -3.35
N GLU A 214 32.85 -11.54 -2.12
CA GLU A 214 31.77 -10.90 -1.37
C GLU A 214 32.08 -9.43 -1.13
N ILE A 215 31.06 -8.57 -1.26
CA ILE A 215 31.07 -7.19 -0.77
C ILE A 215 30.14 -7.14 0.44
N ILE A 216 30.66 -6.74 1.59
CA ILE A 216 29.93 -6.71 2.86
C ILE A 216 29.81 -5.25 3.28
N MET A 217 28.57 -4.76 3.38
CA MET A 217 28.23 -3.42 3.82
C MET A 217 27.53 -3.52 5.18
N GLU A 218 28.19 -3.01 6.22
CA GLU A 218 27.67 -3.00 7.60
C GLU A 218 27.48 -1.56 8.03
N GLY A 219 26.40 -1.26 8.74
CA GLY A 219 26.14 0.10 9.18
C GLY A 219 25.05 0.20 10.22
N SER A 220 24.62 1.44 10.48
CA SER A 220 23.50 1.71 11.38
C SER A 220 22.69 2.92 10.94
N CYS A 221 21.39 2.88 11.23
CA CYS A 221 20.54 4.06 11.19
C CYS A 221 20.92 5.05 12.31
N PRO A 222 20.62 6.35 12.13
CA PRO A 222 20.61 7.30 13.23
C PRO A 222 19.69 6.80 14.37
N GLY A 223 20.23 6.75 15.58
CA GLY A 223 19.45 6.50 16.80
C GLY A 223 18.80 7.77 17.34
N GLU A 224 17.96 7.60 18.37
CA GLU A 224 17.38 8.72 19.11
C GLU A 224 18.37 9.28 20.14
N ARG A 225 18.56 10.61 20.15
CA ARG A 225 19.29 11.28 21.22
C ARG A 225 18.42 11.33 22.48
N PRO A 226 18.90 10.88 23.65
CA PRO A 226 18.17 11.03 24.89
C PRO A 226 17.87 12.51 25.19
N ALA A 227 16.60 12.83 25.47
CA ALA A 227 16.20 14.19 25.83
C ALA A 227 16.89 14.63 27.13
N GLY A 228 17.55 15.79 27.10
CA GLY A 228 18.20 16.39 28.28
C GLY A 228 19.62 15.88 28.58
N ASP A 229 20.24 15.10 27.69
CA ASP A 229 21.65 14.73 27.80
C ASP A 229 22.53 15.53 26.82
N ASP A 230 23.12 16.62 27.35
CA ASP A 230 24.05 17.47 26.62
C ASP A 230 25.39 16.75 26.31
N ASN A 231 25.67 15.61 26.98
CA ASN A 231 26.87 14.80 26.77
C ASN A 231 26.64 13.59 25.86
N ALA A 232 25.41 13.32 25.42
CA ALA A 232 25.12 12.23 24.49
C ALA A 232 25.82 12.47 23.14
N SER A 233 26.30 11.39 22.51
CA SER A 233 26.80 11.42 21.14
C SER A 233 25.80 12.13 20.23
N ASP A 234 26.26 13.01 19.34
CA ASP A 234 25.41 13.64 18.33
C ASP A 234 24.81 12.61 17.35
N HIS A 235 25.37 11.39 17.33
CA HIS A 235 24.91 10.24 16.55
C HIS A 235 24.90 8.97 17.42
N PRO A 236 23.87 8.75 18.26
CA PRO A 236 23.73 7.47 18.96
C PRO A 236 23.44 6.37 17.93
N PRO A 237 24.03 5.17 18.06
CA PRO A 237 23.79 4.09 17.11
C PRO A 237 22.35 3.59 17.22
N GLY A 238 21.60 3.66 16.12
CA GLY A 238 20.26 3.10 16.00
C GLY A 238 20.27 1.67 15.48
N MET A 239 19.23 1.31 14.73
CA MET A 239 19.10 0.00 14.05
C MET A 239 20.37 -0.35 13.27
N LYS A 240 21.02 -1.48 13.58
CA LYS A 240 22.15 -1.98 12.80
C LYS A 240 21.67 -2.76 11.58
N PHE A 241 22.45 -2.76 10.52
CA PHE A 241 22.19 -3.55 9.32
C PHE A 241 23.45 -4.17 8.74
N CYS A 242 23.26 -5.24 7.99
CA CYS A 242 24.29 -5.84 7.14
C CYS A 242 23.66 -6.22 5.80
N ALA A 243 24.32 -5.87 4.71
CA ALA A 243 24.02 -6.33 3.36
C ALA A 243 25.27 -7.02 2.77
N ILE A 244 25.10 -8.22 2.25
CA ILE A 244 26.17 -9.03 1.67
C ILE A 244 25.80 -9.33 0.22
N LEU A 245 26.65 -8.85 -0.69
CA LEU A 245 26.55 -9.12 -2.12
C LEU A 245 27.61 -10.13 -2.52
N TYR A 246 27.18 -11.29 -3.02
CA TYR A 246 28.05 -12.37 -3.48
C TYR A 246 28.02 -12.49 -5.00
N LEU A 247 29.19 -12.57 -5.62
CA LEU A 247 29.36 -12.67 -7.06
C LEU A 247 29.85 -14.07 -7.47
N LEU A 248 29.01 -14.76 -8.26
CA LEU A 248 29.39 -15.99 -8.97
C LEU A 248 29.56 -15.71 -10.45
N THR A 249 30.49 -16.43 -11.09
CA THR A 249 30.79 -16.27 -12.52
C THR A 249 30.82 -17.63 -13.22
N SER A 250 30.57 -17.62 -14.52
CA SER A 250 30.72 -18.79 -15.39
C SER A 250 31.58 -18.47 -16.60
N GLY A 251 32.23 -19.49 -17.16
CA GLY A 251 33.05 -19.39 -18.36
C GLY A 251 34.53 -19.56 -18.07
N ALA A 252 35.28 -20.09 -19.05
CA ALA A 252 36.67 -20.48 -18.86
C ALA A 252 37.62 -19.31 -18.57
N ASN A 253 37.24 -18.09 -18.95
CA ASN A 253 38.06 -16.88 -18.85
C ASN A 253 37.57 -15.89 -17.78
N GLY A 254 36.48 -16.21 -17.07
CA GLY A 254 35.90 -15.31 -16.07
C GLY A 254 36.82 -15.16 -14.87
N GLN A 255 37.24 -13.93 -14.58
CA GLN A 255 38.03 -13.60 -13.39
C GLN A 255 37.35 -12.54 -12.53
N VAL A 256 37.42 -12.72 -11.22
CA VAL A 256 37.00 -11.74 -10.23
C VAL A 256 38.24 -11.22 -9.51
N GLN A 257 38.39 -9.90 -9.46
CA GLN A 257 39.52 -9.23 -8.82
C GLN A 257 39.02 -8.19 -7.82
N VAL A 258 39.65 -8.13 -6.66
CA VAL A 258 39.44 -7.04 -5.70
C VAL A 258 40.14 -5.80 -6.23
N LEU A 259 39.38 -4.77 -6.61
CA LEU A 259 39.98 -3.50 -7.07
C LEU A 259 40.46 -2.66 -5.89
N ASN A 260 39.68 -2.65 -4.81
CA ASN A 260 39.98 -2.00 -3.55
C ASN A 260 39.07 -2.59 -2.46
N ASP A 261 39.08 -1.98 -1.28
CA ASP A 261 38.27 -2.35 -0.12
C ASP A 261 36.75 -2.25 -0.32
N LYS A 262 36.28 -1.72 -1.46
CA LYS A 262 34.86 -1.45 -1.74
C LYS A 262 34.31 -2.07 -3.01
N MET A 263 35.16 -2.52 -3.92
CA MET A 263 34.76 -2.90 -5.28
C MET A 263 35.37 -4.21 -5.76
N LEU A 264 34.54 -5.00 -6.44
CA LEU A 264 34.95 -6.16 -7.22
C LEU A 264 34.94 -5.82 -8.71
N LYS A 265 35.93 -6.31 -9.46
CA LYS A 265 35.93 -6.29 -10.92
C LYS A 265 35.72 -7.70 -11.44
N LEU A 266 34.68 -7.87 -12.24
CA LEU A 266 34.45 -9.01 -13.11
C LEU A 266 35.08 -8.72 -14.48
N ASP A 267 35.86 -9.67 -14.99
CA ASP A 267 36.41 -9.58 -16.34
C ASP A 267 36.25 -10.90 -17.11
N GLY A 268 35.75 -10.81 -18.35
CA GLY A 268 35.82 -11.90 -19.32
C GLY A 268 34.93 -13.12 -19.02
N ALA A 269 33.80 -12.95 -18.33
CA ALA A 269 32.88 -14.06 -18.05
C ALA A 269 31.84 -14.27 -19.16
N ASP A 270 31.27 -15.47 -19.22
CA ASP A 270 30.12 -15.80 -20.09
C ASP A 270 28.82 -15.30 -19.45
N SER A 271 28.71 -15.46 -18.13
CA SER A 271 27.62 -14.95 -17.32
C SER A 271 28.07 -14.73 -15.88
N ALA A 272 27.31 -13.92 -15.15
CA ALA A 272 27.49 -13.68 -13.73
C ALA A 272 26.15 -13.71 -12.99
N VAL A 273 26.18 -14.18 -11.75
CA VAL A 273 25.05 -14.17 -10.83
C VAL A 273 25.45 -13.41 -9.59
N LEU A 274 24.66 -12.40 -9.23
CA LEU A 274 24.79 -11.67 -7.98
C LEU A 274 23.65 -12.07 -7.05
N LEU A 275 23.99 -12.41 -5.82
CA LEU A 275 23.03 -12.70 -4.75
C LEU A 275 23.24 -11.68 -3.62
N LEU A 276 22.20 -10.92 -3.30
CA LEU A 276 22.19 -10.01 -2.16
C LEU A 276 21.32 -10.59 -1.05
N ALA A 277 21.91 -10.82 0.11
CA ALA A 277 21.19 -11.04 1.36
C ALA A 277 21.38 -9.83 2.27
N ALA A 278 20.35 -9.45 3.03
CA ALA A 278 20.48 -8.40 4.03
C ALA A 278 19.66 -8.72 5.27
N ALA A 279 20.07 -8.16 6.40
CA ALA A 279 19.40 -8.29 7.69
C ALA A 279 19.58 -7.01 8.52
N THR A 280 18.75 -6.87 9.54
CA THR A 280 18.84 -5.80 10.54
C THR A 280 18.89 -6.38 11.95
N SER A 281 19.17 -5.55 12.96
CA SER A 281 19.09 -5.93 14.38
C SER A 281 17.68 -5.74 14.95
N PHE A 282 16.63 -5.82 14.12
CA PHE A 282 15.25 -5.66 14.57
C PHE A 282 14.74 -6.97 15.16
N GLU A 283 14.59 -7.01 16.47
CA GLU A 283 14.06 -8.17 17.19
C GLU A 283 12.54 -8.06 17.43
N GLY A 284 12.01 -6.84 17.40
CA GLY A 284 10.60 -6.54 17.56
C GLY A 284 10.36 -5.09 17.99
N PRO A 285 9.10 -4.64 17.99
CA PRO A 285 8.75 -3.23 18.23
C PRO A 285 9.00 -2.77 19.67
N PHE A 286 9.34 -3.67 20.59
CA PHE A 286 9.53 -3.38 22.01
C PHE A 286 10.98 -3.52 22.50
N VAL A 287 11.91 -3.89 21.61
CA VAL A 287 13.32 -4.09 21.95
C VAL A 287 14.12 -2.91 21.40
N LYS A 288 14.90 -2.25 22.24
CA LYS A 288 15.76 -1.15 21.78
C LYS A 288 16.86 -1.69 20.87
N PRO A 289 17.26 -0.96 19.80
CA PRO A 289 18.37 -1.38 18.96
C PRO A 289 19.67 -1.69 19.72
N SER A 290 19.95 -0.94 20.80
CA SER A 290 21.12 -1.15 21.67
C SER A 290 21.06 -2.42 22.52
N GLU A 291 19.88 -2.99 22.70
CA GLU A 291 19.61 -4.17 23.53
C GLU A 291 19.39 -5.44 22.69
N SER A 292 19.29 -5.30 21.35
CA SER A 292 19.07 -6.44 20.46
C SER A 292 20.20 -7.46 20.56
N THR A 293 19.80 -8.73 20.62
CA THR A 293 20.73 -9.87 20.59
C THR A 293 21.00 -10.37 19.17
N LEU A 294 20.27 -9.85 18.18
CA LEU A 294 20.43 -10.22 16.78
C LEU A 294 21.67 -9.55 16.19
N ASP A 295 22.57 -10.39 15.67
CA ASP A 295 23.68 -9.94 14.84
C ASP A 295 23.26 -9.94 13.36
N PRO A 296 23.14 -8.76 12.71
CA PRO A 296 22.78 -8.67 11.30
C PRO A 296 23.78 -9.38 10.40
N VAL A 297 25.06 -9.43 10.79
CA VAL A 297 26.12 -10.05 9.98
C VAL A 297 25.91 -11.56 9.90
N THR A 298 25.79 -12.22 11.06
CA THR A 298 25.51 -13.66 11.14
C THR A 298 24.20 -14.02 10.43
N SER A 299 23.16 -13.18 10.56
CA SER A 299 21.85 -13.41 9.93
C SER A 299 21.92 -13.32 8.40
N ALA A 300 22.57 -12.29 7.87
CA ALA A 300 22.76 -12.13 6.43
C ALA A 300 23.64 -13.25 5.84
N PHE A 301 24.72 -13.65 6.53
CA PHE A 301 25.56 -14.78 6.08
C PHE A 301 24.81 -16.11 6.08
N THR A 302 23.99 -16.38 7.11
CA THR A 302 23.20 -17.62 7.19
C THR A 302 22.24 -17.71 6.00
N THR A 303 21.55 -16.61 5.70
CA THR A 303 20.65 -16.50 4.54
C THR A 303 21.41 -16.72 3.23
N LEU A 304 22.52 -16.01 3.05
CA LEU A 304 23.35 -16.12 1.84
C LEU A 304 23.93 -17.53 1.65
N ASN A 305 24.34 -18.21 2.73
CA ASN A 305 24.90 -19.57 2.68
C ASN A 305 23.90 -20.59 2.15
N MET A 306 22.62 -20.44 2.51
CA MET A 306 21.56 -21.29 1.96
C MET A 306 21.39 -21.03 0.46
N ALA A 307 21.26 -19.75 0.06
CA ALA A 307 21.02 -19.38 -1.33
C ALA A 307 22.19 -19.73 -2.26
N ARG A 308 23.44 -19.52 -1.82
CA ARG A 308 24.64 -19.77 -2.65
C ARG A 308 24.90 -21.25 -2.93
N SER A 309 24.28 -22.15 -2.17
CA SER A 309 24.36 -23.60 -2.41
C SER A 309 23.50 -24.06 -3.60
N MET A 310 22.65 -23.17 -4.12
CA MET A 310 21.73 -23.45 -5.22
C MET A 310 22.19 -22.82 -6.53
N SER A 311 21.82 -23.44 -7.64
CA SER A 311 21.95 -22.81 -8.96
C SER A 311 20.91 -21.70 -9.13
N TYR A 312 21.21 -20.73 -10.00
CA TYR A 312 20.26 -19.69 -10.37
C TYR A 312 18.92 -20.25 -10.87
N ALA A 313 18.96 -21.33 -11.65
CA ALA A 313 17.75 -21.97 -12.17
C ALA A 313 16.88 -22.54 -11.04
N GLN A 314 17.48 -23.12 -10.01
CA GLN A 314 16.75 -23.60 -8.83
C GLN A 314 16.14 -22.44 -8.03
N LEU A 315 16.92 -21.38 -7.77
CA LEU A 315 16.41 -20.19 -7.07
C LEU A 315 15.23 -19.57 -7.80
N LYS A 316 15.32 -19.46 -9.14
CA LYS A 316 14.24 -18.95 -9.98
C LYS A 316 13.01 -19.86 -9.96
N ALA A 317 13.20 -21.18 -10.04
CA ALA A 317 12.09 -22.13 -10.00
C ALA A 317 11.31 -22.02 -8.68
N TYR A 318 12.01 -22.00 -7.53
CA TYR A 318 11.34 -21.84 -6.23
C TYR A 318 10.68 -20.47 -6.07
N HIS A 319 11.30 -19.40 -6.59
CA HIS A 319 10.68 -18.07 -6.64
C HIS A 319 9.37 -18.10 -7.43
N MET A 320 9.37 -18.72 -8.61
CA MET A 320 8.18 -18.81 -9.45
C MET A 320 7.09 -19.65 -8.79
N ASP A 321 7.42 -20.81 -8.22
CA ASP A 321 6.46 -21.66 -7.49
C ASP A 321 5.77 -20.88 -6.37
N ASP A 322 6.54 -20.18 -5.54
CA ASP A 322 6.01 -19.33 -4.45
C ASP A 322 5.11 -18.21 -4.99
N TYR A 323 5.63 -17.41 -5.91
CA TYR A 323 4.94 -16.23 -6.41
C TYR A 323 3.66 -16.60 -7.18
N GLN A 324 3.75 -17.57 -8.08
CA GLN A 324 2.62 -17.98 -8.93
C GLN A 324 1.51 -18.64 -8.12
N SER A 325 1.84 -19.30 -7.00
CA SER A 325 0.84 -19.85 -6.07
C SER A 325 -0.11 -18.79 -5.51
N LEU A 326 0.33 -17.52 -5.46
CA LEU A 326 -0.46 -16.36 -5.06
C LEU A 326 -1.04 -15.63 -6.28
N PHE A 327 -0.20 -15.31 -7.25
CA PHE A 327 -0.57 -14.44 -8.37
C PHE A 327 -1.60 -15.11 -9.31
N GLN A 328 -1.48 -16.40 -9.61
CA GLN A 328 -2.39 -17.08 -10.55
C GLN A 328 -3.79 -17.38 -9.97
N ARG A 329 -4.06 -17.03 -8.71
CA ARG A 329 -5.38 -17.22 -8.07
C ARG A 329 -6.49 -16.37 -8.68
N VAL A 330 -6.16 -15.28 -9.36
CA VAL A 330 -7.13 -14.36 -9.99
C VAL A 330 -6.64 -13.96 -11.37
N SER A 331 -7.52 -14.14 -12.36
CA SER A 331 -7.38 -13.59 -13.72
C SER A 331 -8.50 -12.60 -13.98
N LEU A 332 -8.21 -11.54 -14.72
CA LEU A 332 -9.17 -10.53 -15.15
C LEU A 332 -8.93 -10.26 -16.63
N GLN A 333 -10.00 -10.37 -17.42
CA GLN A 333 -9.98 -10.04 -18.85
C GLN A 333 -11.18 -9.17 -19.17
N LEU A 334 -10.90 -8.06 -19.83
CA LEU A 334 -11.82 -7.04 -20.27
C LEU A 334 -11.71 -6.93 -21.79
N SER A 335 -12.84 -6.69 -22.44
CA SER A 335 -12.90 -6.49 -23.89
C SER A 335 -13.80 -5.31 -24.19
N ARG A 336 -13.57 -4.66 -25.33
CA ARG A 336 -14.46 -3.59 -25.78
C ARG A 336 -15.83 -4.18 -26.12
N GLY A 337 -16.89 -3.48 -25.74
CA GLY A 337 -18.25 -3.86 -26.09
C GLY A 337 -18.45 -3.86 -27.61
N SER A 338 -19.16 -4.86 -28.13
CA SER A 338 -19.43 -5.06 -29.56
C SER A 338 -20.37 -4.01 -30.20
N ASN A 339 -20.96 -3.12 -29.40
CA ASN A 339 -21.98 -2.17 -29.87
C ASN A 339 -21.43 -0.91 -30.57
N ASP A 340 -20.13 -0.63 -30.52
CA ASP A 340 -19.53 0.52 -31.23
C ASP A 340 -19.14 0.23 -32.68
N VAL A 341 -19.31 -1.02 -33.15
CA VAL A 341 -18.95 -1.43 -34.53
C VAL A 341 -20.11 -1.21 -35.52
N LEU A 342 -21.31 -0.89 -35.06
CA LEU A 342 -22.51 -0.69 -35.90
C LEU A 342 -23.04 0.76 -35.90
N GLY A 343 -22.20 1.73 -35.55
CA GLY A 343 -22.51 3.17 -35.53
C GLY A 343 -22.09 3.93 -36.79
N GLY A 344 -22.68 3.59 -37.93
CA GLY A 344 -22.97 4.53 -39.03
C GLY A 344 -21.84 5.37 -39.62
N SER A 345 -21.29 4.89 -40.75
CA SER A 345 -20.78 5.74 -41.83
C SER A 345 -21.80 6.83 -42.19
N THR A 346 -21.57 8.07 -41.79
CA THR A 346 -22.24 9.21 -42.41
C THR A 346 -21.58 9.49 -43.75
N LEU A 347 -22.22 8.99 -44.81
CA LEU A 347 -22.01 9.40 -46.19
C LEU A 347 -22.17 10.92 -46.29
N ALA A 348 -21.06 11.65 -46.29
CA ALA A 348 -21.03 13.03 -46.76
C ALA A 348 -21.08 13.02 -48.29
N HIS A 349 -22.13 13.64 -48.83
CA HIS A 349 -22.37 13.86 -50.25
C HIS A 349 -21.12 14.33 -51.01
N LEU A 350 -20.75 13.60 -52.06
CA LEU A 350 -20.00 14.12 -53.20
C LEU A 350 -20.83 13.87 -54.48
N PRO A 351 -20.85 14.82 -55.43
CA PRO A 351 -21.78 14.78 -56.56
C PRO A 351 -21.37 13.79 -57.65
N GLU A 352 -22.39 13.23 -58.29
CA GLU A 352 -22.35 12.31 -59.42
C GLU A 352 -21.55 12.87 -60.61
N ASN A 353 -20.60 12.08 -61.13
CA ASN A 353 -20.56 11.68 -62.55
C ASN A 353 -19.31 10.85 -62.93
N ILE A 354 -19.55 9.88 -63.85
CA ILE A 354 -18.64 9.19 -64.81
C ILE A 354 -18.31 7.69 -64.56
N SER A 355 -19.09 6.87 -65.29
CA SER A 355 -18.80 5.64 -66.09
C SER A 355 -18.03 4.43 -65.54
N GLN A 356 -18.78 3.31 -65.47
CA GLN A 356 -18.57 1.93 -66.01
C GLN A 356 -17.18 1.25 -66.10
N ASP A 357 -17.24 -0.05 -65.77
CA ASP A 357 -16.33 -1.19 -66.01
C ASP A 357 -15.15 -1.34 -65.02
N THR A 358 -15.01 -2.41 -64.21
CA THR A 358 -14.92 -3.83 -64.58
C THR A 358 -14.94 -4.74 -63.34
N ALA A 359 -15.44 -5.97 -63.54
CA ALA A 359 -15.02 -7.27 -62.99
C ALA A 359 -14.91 -7.53 -61.47
N VAL A 360 -15.66 -8.56 -61.09
CA VAL A 360 -15.65 -9.36 -59.86
C VAL A 360 -14.28 -9.98 -59.57
N SER A 361 -13.79 -9.85 -58.33
CA SER A 361 -12.92 -10.84 -57.68
C SER A 361 -12.95 -10.67 -56.16
N ASP A 362 -13.24 -11.77 -55.47
CA ASP A 362 -13.19 -12.06 -54.03
C ASP A 362 -12.47 -11.06 -53.11
N CYS A 363 -13.21 -10.56 -52.10
CA CYS A 363 -12.67 -10.09 -50.83
C CYS A 363 -13.71 -10.26 -49.71
N THR A 364 -13.87 -11.49 -49.23
CA THR A 364 -14.53 -11.78 -47.94
C THR A 364 -13.52 -12.30 -46.93
N VAL A 365 -12.49 -11.51 -46.62
CA VAL A 365 -11.68 -11.62 -45.40
C VAL A 365 -11.04 -10.25 -45.18
N GLN A 366 -11.43 -9.47 -44.14
CA GLN A 366 -10.54 -8.45 -43.49
C GLN A 366 -11.15 -7.54 -42.41
N MET A 367 -12.30 -7.84 -41.79
CA MET A 367 -12.85 -6.94 -40.74
C MET A 367 -12.84 -7.51 -39.31
N VAL A 368 -12.27 -8.70 -39.08
CA VAL A 368 -12.22 -9.33 -37.74
C VAL A 368 -10.81 -9.33 -37.11
N ASP A 369 -9.80 -8.79 -37.81
CA ASP A 369 -8.38 -8.93 -37.42
C ASP A 369 -7.73 -7.62 -36.93
N SER A 370 -8.27 -6.44 -37.30
CA SER A 370 -7.61 -5.15 -37.03
C SER A 370 -7.68 -4.68 -35.57
N SER A 371 -8.77 -4.99 -34.84
CA SER A 371 -8.88 -4.67 -33.41
C SER A 371 -7.98 -5.58 -32.56
N ARG A 372 -7.88 -6.87 -32.94
CA ARG A 372 -7.06 -7.89 -32.26
C ARG A 372 -5.56 -7.65 -32.47
N LEU A 373 -5.14 -7.33 -33.70
CA LEU A 373 -3.77 -6.89 -34.01
C LEU A 373 -3.39 -5.60 -33.26
N ASN A 374 -4.33 -4.68 -33.03
CA ASN A 374 -4.07 -3.47 -32.26
C ASN A 374 -3.87 -3.73 -30.76
N GLU A 375 -4.58 -4.70 -30.17
CA GLU A 375 -4.39 -5.09 -28.76
C GLU A 375 -3.03 -5.78 -28.54
N LEU A 376 -2.62 -6.69 -29.44
CA LEU A 376 -1.26 -7.26 -29.40
C LEU A 376 -0.17 -6.18 -29.56
N ASN A 377 -0.34 -5.27 -30.52
CA ASN A 377 0.58 -4.15 -30.73
C ASN A 377 0.66 -3.20 -29.52
N ASN A 378 -0.40 -3.10 -28.71
CA ASN A 378 -0.37 -2.27 -27.49
C ASN A 378 0.45 -2.92 -26.37
N SER A 379 0.52 -4.25 -26.30
CA SER A 379 1.24 -4.96 -25.24
C SER A 379 2.77 -4.80 -25.30
N GLU A 380 3.31 -4.46 -26.47
CA GLU A 380 4.74 -4.13 -26.66
C GLU A 380 5.04 -2.63 -26.55
N LYS A 381 4.01 -1.77 -26.51
CA LYS A 381 4.20 -0.31 -26.33
C LYS A 381 4.66 -0.01 -24.90
N PRO A 382 5.52 1.01 -24.71
CA PRO A 382 5.81 1.52 -23.38
C PRO A 382 4.53 1.83 -22.61
N THR A 383 4.44 1.38 -21.37
CA THR A 383 3.24 1.54 -20.54
C THR A 383 2.89 3.02 -20.32
N VAL A 384 3.89 3.91 -20.30
CA VAL A 384 3.66 5.36 -20.24
C VAL A 384 2.85 5.89 -21.44
N ASP A 385 3.12 5.36 -22.65
CA ASP A 385 2.40 5.77 -23.85
C ASP A 385 0.94 5.28 -23.79
N ARG A 386 0.72 4.08 -23.26
CA ARG A 386 -0.63 3.53 -22.99
C ARG A 386 -1.40 4.38 -21.98
N ILE A 387 -0.75 4.82 -20.90
CA ILE A 387 -1.35 5.71 -19.91
C ILE A 387 -1.75 7.05 -20.54
N ILE A 388 -0.88 7.63 -21.38
CA ILE A 388 -1.14 8.90 -22.07
C ILE A 388 -2.31 8.76 -23.06
N SER A 389 -2.40 7.65 -23.78
CA SER A 389 -3.45 7.40 -24.77
C SER A 389 -4.78 6.95 -24.16
N PHE A 390 -4.79 6.46 -22.92
CA PHE A 390 -5.98 5.91 -22.23
C PHE A 390 -7.21 6.82 -22.27
N ARG A 391 -7.01 8.14 -22.17
CA ARG A 391 -8.08 9.15 -22.27
C ARG A 391 -8.81 9.20 -23.63
N HIS A 392 -8.31 8.48 -24.62
CA HIS A 392 -8.82 8.44 -26.00
C HIS A 392 -9.13 7.02 -26.45
N ASP A 393 -8.28 6.06 -26.10
CA ASP A 393 -8.44 4.68 -26.54
C ASP A 393 -9.12 3.78 -25.50
N GLU A 394 -9.18 4.18 -24.23
CA GLU A 394 -9.77 3.39 -23.14
C GLU A 394 -9.31 1.92 -23.19
N ASP A 395 -8.01 1.69 -23.41
CA ASP A 395 -7.41 0.35 -23.54
C ASP A 395 -7.81 -0.59 -22.37
N PRO A 396 -8.69 -1.58 -22.59
CA PRO A 396 -9.16 -2.46 -21.51
C PRO A 396 -8.02 -3.29 -20.91
N SER A 397 -7.02 -3.63 -21.71
CA SER A 397 -5.86 -4.39 -21.23
C SER A 397 -4.92 -3.56 -20.33
N LEU A 398 -5.04 -2.24 -20.33
CA LEU A 398 -4.31 -1.39 -19.37
C LEU A 398 -4.99 -1.42 -18.00
N VAL A 399 -6.32 -1.52 -17.95
CA VAL A 399 -7.08 -1.69 -16.72
C VAL A 399 -6.79 -3.06 -16.09
N GLU A 400 -6.75 -4.12 -16.91
CA GLU A 400 -6.29 -5.45 -16.49
C GLU A 400 -4.88 -5.40 -15.87
N LEU A 401 -3.94 -4.74 -16.56
CA LEU A 401 -2.57 -4.58 -16.09
C LEU A 401 -2.52 -3.82 -14.76
N LEU A 402 -3.27 -2.73 -14.61
CA LEU A 402 -3.33 -1.93 -13.37
C LEU A 402 -3.90 -2.75 -12.20
N PHE A 403 -4.98 -3.50 -12.43
CA PHE A 403 -5.57 -4.40 -11.44
C PHE A 403 -4.56 -5.46 -10.98
N GLN A 404 -3.91 -6.14 -11.91
CA GLN A 404 -2.91 -7.16 -11.59
C GLN A 404 -1.65 -6.56 -10.96
N PHE A 405 -1.29 -5.32 -11.32
CA PHE A 405 -0.17 -4.62 -10.69
C PHE A 405 -0.43 -4.34 -9.22
N GLY A 406 -1.66 -4.01 -8.82
CA GLY A 406 -2.04 -3.89 -7.40
C GLY A 406 -1.82 -5.18 -6.61
N ARG A 407 -2.23 -6.33 -7.19
CA ARG A 407 -1.99 -7.66 -6.58
C ARG A 407 -0.50 -7.98 -6.49
N TYR A 408 0.25 -7.75 -7.57
CA TYR A 408 1.70 -7.91 -7.61
C TYR A 408 2.41 -7.10 -6.51
N LEU A 409 2.05 -5.82 -6.34
CA LEU A 409 2.66 -4.95 -5.35
C LEU A 409 2.41 -5.48 -3.94
N LEU A 410 1.17 -5.87 -3.61
CA LEU A 410 0.85 -6.42 -2.29
C LEU A 410 1.64 -7.71 -1.99
N ILE A 411 1.72 -8.64 -2.94
CA ILE A 411 2.56 -9.85 -2.81
C ILE A 411 4.03 -9.46 -2.58
N SER A 412 4.51 -8.43 -3.26
CA SER A 412 5.90 -8.00 -3.22
C SER A 412 6.28 -7.23 -1.95
N CYS A 413 5.31 -6.68 -1.20
CA CYS A 413 5.57 -5.83 -0.04
C CYS A 413 4.88 -6.26 1.27
N SER A 414 4.06 -7.32 1.28
CA SER A 414 3.39 -7.83 2.48
C SER A 414 3.27 -9.36 2.42
N ARG A 415 4.19 -10.06 3.09
CA ARG A 415 4.22 -11.54 3.15
C ARG A 415 4.26 -11.99 4.61
N PRO A 416 3.79 -13.21 4.94
CA PRO A 416 3.88 -13.71 6.31
C PRO A 416 5.27 -13.52 6.92
N GLY A 417 5.32 -12.97 8.13
CA GLY A 417 6.55 -12.66 8.86
C GLY A 417 7.26 -11.34 8.49
N THR A 418 6.75 -10.56 7.53
CA THR A 418 7.30 -9.23 7.19
C THR A 418 6.59 -8.10 7.94
N GLN A 419 7.04 -6.86 7.76
CA GLN A 419 6.30 -5.69 8.24
C GLN A 419 5.10 -5.37 7.34
N VAL A 420 4.20 -4.53 7.83
CA VAL A 420 3.08 -4.01 7.04
C VAL A 420 3.57 -3.22 5.83
N SER A 421 2.78 -3.26 4.75
CA SER A 421 2.96 -2.39 3.60
C SER A 421 2.79 -0.93 4.04
N ASN A 422 3.88 -0.19 4.04
CA ASN A 422 3.90 1.21 4.45
C ASN A 422 3.38 2.11 3.32
N LEU A 423 3.47 3.44 3.44
CA LEU A 423 2.94 4.35 2.41
C LEU A 423 3.55 4.18 1.01
N GLN A 424 4.73 3.56 0.91
CA GLN A 424 5.43 3.25 -0.33
C GLN A 424 5.63 1.73 -0.51
N GLY A 425 4.83 0.91 0.18
CA GLY A 425 5.05 -0.53 0.27
C GLY A 425 6.30 -0.86 1.07
N ILE A 426 7.40 -1.09 0.35
CA ILE A 426 8.76 -1.27 0.90
C ILE A 426 9.82 -0.51 0.08
N TRP A 427 9.44 0.39 -0.82
CA TRP A 427 10.34 1.00 -1.80
C TRP A 427 10.55 2.49 -1.50
N ASN A 428 11.75 2.87 -1.07
CA ASN A 428 12.09 4.25 -0.67
C ASN A 428 13.54 4.60 -1.04
N ASN A 429 13.76 5.77 -1.64
CA ASN A 429 15.09 6.30 -1.98
C ASN A 429 15.61 7.39 -1.04
N GLU A 430 14.78 7.88 -0.11
CA GLU A 430 15.06 9.10 0.65
C GLU A 430 15.23 8.80 2.14
N THR A 431 16.33 9.26 2.74
CA THR A 431 16.54 9.20 4.20
C THR A 431 15.60 10.15 4.97
N LYS A 432 15.08 11.16 4.26
CA LYS A 432 13.98 12.04 4.67
C LYS A 432 12.92 11.99 3.59
N ALA A 433 12.14 10.89 3.52
CA ALA A 433 11.16 10.73 2.47
C ALA A 433 10.14 11.90 2.44
N PRO A 434 9.26 12.03 1.42
CA PRO A 434 8.37 13.17 1.29
C PRO A 434 6.91 12.82 1.60
N TRP A 435 6.46 13.16 2.81
CA TRP A 435 5.06 13.47 3.11
C TRP A 435 4.89 14.76 3.93
N GLY A 436 5.95 15.57 4.00
CA GLY A 436 5.89 16.99 4.40
C GLY A 436 5.83 17.98 3.23
N LYS A 437 5.75 17.50 1.97
CA LYS A 437 5.81 18.37 0.77
C LYS A 437 4.53 18.43 -0.07
N TYR A 438 3.56 17.54 0.17
CA TYR A 438 2.29 17.52 -0.57
C TYR A 438 1.10 18.15 0.18
N LEU A 439 1.26 18.50 1.47
CA LEU A 439 0.23 19.22 2.24
C LEU A 439 0.35 20.76 2.13
N SER A 440 0.89 21.29 1.02
CA SER A 440 0.79 22.74 0.73
C SER A 440 0.49 23.11 -0.72
N VAL A 441 0.21 22.16 -1.63
CA VAL A 441 -0.19 22.50 -3.01
C VAL A 441 -1.71 22.40 -3.17
N CYS A 442 -2.46 23.04 -2.25
CA CYS A 442 -3.87 23.39 -2.43
C CYS A 442 -4.23 24.70 -1.73
N ASN A 443 -3.27 25.59 -1.44
CA ASN A 443 -3.57 26.99 -1.15
C ASN A 443 -2.70 27.92 -2.01
N SER A 444 -3.38 28.90 -2.57
CA SER A 444 -2.95 29.80 -3.62
C SER A 444 -1.73 30.67 -3.29
N LYS A 445 -0.94 30.93 -4.35
CA LYS A 445 -0.03 32.08 -4.59
C LYS A 445 1.31 32.09 -3.85
N PHE A 446 2.37 32.20 -4.67
CA PHE A 446 3.67 32.83 -4.43
C PHE A 446 3.93 33.28 -2.99
N ASP A 447 4.77 32.53 -2.27
CA ASP A 447 5.75 33.13 -1.36
C ASP A 447 6.94 32.19 -1.12
N ASN A 448 8.14 32.76 -1.26
CA ASN A 448 9.43 32.08 -1.37
C ASN A 448 10.13 31.90 0.00
N ASN A 449 9.42 31.44 1.03
CA ASN A 449 10.05 31.10 2.32
C ASN A 449 9.49 29.77 2.84
N MET A 450 10.13 28.69 2.40
CA MET A 450 9.87 27.31 2.86
C MET A 450 10.46 27.11 4.25
N SER A 451 9.65 27.22 5.31
CA SER A 451 9.95 26.56 6.57
C SER A 451 9.57 25.08 6.42
N PHE A 452 10.59 24.24 6.27
CA PHE A 452 10.47 22.80 6.05
C PHE A 452 10.04 22.08 7.34
N LEU A 453 8.79 21.64 7.40
CA LEU A 453 8.39 20.54 8.28
C LEU A 453 8.52 19.23 7.49
N SER A 454 9.38 18.37 8.01
CA SER A 454 9.89 17.11 7.47
C SER A 454 9.85 16.13 8.64
N LEU A 455 9.36 14.88 8.46
CA LEU A 455 9.87 13.62 9.05
C LEU A 455 8.89 12.42 9.21
N ALA A 456 7.70 12.37 8.60
CA ALA A 456 6.79 11.19 8.73
C ALA A 456 6.42 10.50 7.41
N SER A 457 7.35 10.37 6.48
CA SER A 457 6.99 10.34 5.05
C SER A 457 6.77 8.99 4.38
N THR A 458 6.92 7.93 5.14
CA THR A 458 6.70 6.54 4.72
C THR A 458 5.93 5.75 5.78
N ALA A 459 5.75 6.33 6.97
CA ALA A 459 5.15 5.73 8.14
C ALA A 459 3.72 5.23 7.86
N PRO A 460 3.26 4.10 8.39
CA PRO A 460 1.88 3.67 8.20
C PRO A 460 0.87 4.71 8.76
N HIS A 461 -0.08 5.13 7.93
CA HIS A 461 -1.12 6.11 8.28
C HIS A 461 -2.50 5.41 8.36
N PRO A 462 -2.95 5.00 9.56
CA PRO A 462 -4.24 4.34 9.75
C PRO A 462 -5.45 5.29 9.80
N ASN A 463 -5.44 6.41 9.07
CA ASN A 463 -6.62 7.26 8.86
C ASN A 463 -7.21 7.16 7.43
N ILE A 464 -6.70 6.22 6.62
CA ILE A 464 -7.21 5.73 5.34
C ILE A 464 -6.15 4.87 4.65
N ASN A 465 -4.90 5.32 4.65
CA ASN A 465 -3.86 4.79 3.75
C ASN A 465 -3.47 3.35 4.08
N LEU A 466 -3.18 3.06 5.35
CA LEU A 466 -2.82 1.70 5.76
C LEU A 466 -3.99 0.74 5.49
N GLN A 467 -5.22 1.14 5.78
CA GLN A 467 -6.39 0.31 5.49
C GLN A 467 -6.55 0.06 3.99
N MET A 468 -6.39 1.11 3.17
CA MET A 468 -6.48 1.03 1.72
C MET A 468 -5.44 0.08 1.10
N ASN A 469 -4.23 0.02 1.66
CA ASN A 469 -3.20 -0.92 1.22
C ASN A 469 -3.69 -2.38 1.30
N TYR A 470 -4.60 -2.69 2.22
CA TYR A 470 -5.13 -4.03 2.48
C TYR A 470 -6.56 -4.25 1.99
N TRP A 471 -7.26 -3.26 1.43
CA TRP A 471 -8.56 -3.48 0.79
C TRP A 471 -8.56 -4.57 -0.30
N PRO A 472 -7.56 -4.66 -1.19
CA PRO A 472 -7.59 -5.71 -2.21
C PRO A 472 -7.27 -7.11 -1.66
N SER A 473 -6.73 -7.27 -0.44
CA SER A 473 -6.16 -8.55 -0.02
C SER A 473 -7.19 -9.70 -0.04
N LEU A 474 -8.37 -9.49 0.53
CA LEU A 474 -9.42 -10.50 0.60
C LEU A 474 -10.14 -10.68 -0.74
N PRO A 475 -10.75 -9.64 -1.36
CA PRO A 475 -11.46 -9.79 -2.62
C PRO A 475 -10.56 -10.22 -3.79
N CYS A 476 -9.24 -10.00 -3.72
CA CYS A 476 -8.27 -10.44 -4.74
C CYS A 476 -7.51 -11.71 -4.36
N ASN A 477 -8.01 -12.49 -3.38
CA ASN A 477 -7.53 -13.82 -3.01
C ASN A 477 -6.06 -13.89 -2.56
N LEU A 478 -5.68 -12.97 -1.67
CA LEU A 478 -4.36 -12.78 -1.06
C LEU A 478 -4.49 -12.65 0.47
N SER A 479 -5.30 -13.51 1.10
CA SER A 479 -5.56 -13.48 2.55
C SER A 479 -4.29 -13.49 3.40
N GLU A 480 -3.30 -14.30 3.02
CA GLU A 480 -2.03 -14.49 3.72
C GLU A 480 -1.17 -13.22 3.69
N CYS A 481 -1.42 -12.30 2.75
CA CYS A 481 -0.75 -11.00 2.74
C CYS A 481 -1.21 -10.11 3.90
N GLN A 482 -2.31 -10.42 4.61
CA GLN A 482 -2.76 -9.67 5.80
C GLN A 482 -2.04 -10.07 7.09
N ASP A 483 -1.30 -11.18 7.13
CA ASP A 483 -0.61 -11.62 8.36
C ASP A 483 0.25 -10.52 9.01
N PRO A 484 1.07 -9.75 8.26
CA PRO A 484 1.79 -8.60 8.81
C PRO A 484 0.89 -7.55 9.48
N LEU A 485 -0.32 -7.33 8.96
CA LEU A 485 -1.27 -6.39 9.54
C LEU A 485 -1.77 -6.88 10.89
N PHE A 486 -2.02 -8.17 11.05
CA PHE A 486 -2.50 -8.74 12.32
C PHE A 486 -1.41 -8.70 13.40
N ASP A 487 -0.17 -9.05 13.05
CA ASP A 487 0.99 -8.94 13.95
C ASP A 487 1.20 -7.48 14.39
N PHE A 488 1.03 -6.55 13.45
CA PHE A 488 1.15 -5.12 13.72
C PHE A 488 0.02 -4.60 14.62
N ILE A 489 -1.24 -4.97 14.37
CA ILE A 489 -2.37 -4.65 15.28
C ILE A 489 -2.12 -5.24 16.67
N GLY A 490 -1.61 -6.47 16.76
CA GLY A 490 -1.20 -7.09 18.01
C GLY A 490 -0.19 -6.23 18.77
N SER A 491 0.84 -5.74 18.08
CA SER A 491 1.86 -4.87 18.65
C SER A 491 1.29 -3.51 19.09
N LEU A 492 0.44 -2.89 18.27
CA LEU A 492 -0.27 -1.66 18.60
C LEU A 492 -1.16 -1.83 19.82
N SER A 493 -1.79 -3.00 20.02
CA SER A 493 -2.65 -3.23 21.18
C SER A 493 -1.88 -3.17 22.52
N VAL A 494 -0.63 -3.62 22.54
CA VAL A 494 0.22 -3.62 23.73
C VAL A 494 0.61 -2.19 24.14
N ASN A 495 1.12 -1.39 23.20
CA ASN A 495 1.46 0.01 23.47
C ASN A 495 0.21 0.89 23.64
N GLY A 496 -0.81 0.64 22.82
CA GLY A 496 -2.07 1.35 22.82
C GLY A 496 -2.85 1.17 24.11
N ALA A 497 -2.70 0.05 24.82
CA ALA A 497 -3.26 -0.12 26.17
C ALA A 497 -2.63 0.83 27.19
N LYS A 498 -1.32 1.11 27.07
CA LYS A 498 -0.64 2.11 27.90
C LYS A 498 -1.10 3.52 27.55
N THR A 499 -1.20 3.84 26.26
CA THR A 499 -1.71 5.14 25.79
C THR A 499 -3.16 5.37 26.25
N ALA A 500 -4.05 4.39 26.09
CA ALA A 500 -5.44 4.49 26.55
C ALA A 500 -5.54 4.78 28.04
N LYS A 501 -4.77 4.04 28.85
CA LYS A 501 -4.76 4.19 30.30
C LYS A 501 -4.20 5.54 30.75
N VAL A 502 -3.03 5.94 30.24
CA VAL A 502 -2.32 7.13 30.71
C VAL A 502 -2.94 8.41 30.15
N ASN A 503 -3.23 8.46 28.85
CA ASN A 503 -3.68 9.68 28.20
C ASN A 503 -5.16 9.95 28.47
N TYR A 504 -5.97 8.89 28.55
CA TYR A 504 -7.43 8.99 28.52
C TYR A 504 -8.11 8.39 29.75
N GLY A 505 -7.38 7.72 30.65
CA GLY A 505 -7.98 7.00 31.78
C GLY A 505 -8.92 5.88 31.32
N ALA A 506 -8.72 5.37 30.10
CA ALA A 506 -9.62 4.42 29.44
C ALA A 506 -9.10 2.98 29.54
N ASN A 507 -10.01 2.01 29.44
CA ASN A 507 -9.67 0.61 29.27
C ASN A 507 -9.38 0.30 27.78
N GLY A 508 -9.00 -0.94 27.48
CA GLY A 508 -8.76 -1.36 26.10
C GLY A 508 -7.46 -0.79 25.53
N TRP A 509 -7.39 -0.65 24.20
CA TRP A 509 -6.23 -0.09 23.50
C TRP A 509 -6.66 0.91 22.41
N VAL A 510 -5.78 1.87 22.10
CA VAL A 510 -5.99 2.91 21.10
C VAL A 510 -4.73 3.14 20.27
N SER A 511 -4.89 3.50 19.01
CA SER A 511 -3.86 4.16 18.19
C SER A 511 -4.50 5.28 17.36
N HIS A 512 -3.68 6.24 16.94
CA HIS A 512 -4.14 7.47 16.27
C HIS A 512 -3.83 7.42 14.77
N GLN A 513 -3.72 8.57 14.09
CA GLN A 513 -3.67 8.69 12.63
C GLN A 513 -2.38 8.22 11.96
N VAL A 514 -1.29 8.02 12.72
CA VAL A 514 0.02 7.60 12.21
C VAL A 514 0.75 6.75 13.24
N THR A 515 1.55 5.81 12.76
CA THR A 515 2.36 4.90 13.56
C THR A 515 3.63 4.51 12.79
N ASP A 516 4.51 3.71 13.36
CA ASP A 516 5.81 3.33 12.80
C ASP A 516 6.20 1.91 13.19
N LEU A 517 7.43 1.49 12.82
CA LEU A 517 7.98 0.17 13.16
C LEU A 517 7.89 -0.16 14.65
N TRP A 518 7.94 0.85 15.51
CA TRP A 518 8.01 0.70 16.97
C TRP A 518 6.64 0.68 17.65
N ALA A 519 5.58 0.49 16.84
CA ALA A 519 4.20 0.45 17.27
C ALA A 519 3.81 1.70 18.10
N LYS A 520 4.17 2.88 17.59
CA LYS A 520 3.73 4.16 18.17
C LYS A 520 2.21 4.26 18.18
N THR A 521 1.66 4.66 19.32
CA THR A 521 0.21 4.74 19.54
C THR A 521 -0.29 6.10 20.00
N SER A 522 0.58 7.06 20.33
CA SER A 522 0.18 8.44 20.65
C SER A 522 -0.20 9.23 19.38
N PRO A 523 -0.99 10.30 19.53
CA PRO A 523 -1.10 11.33 18.50
C PRO A 523 0.30 11.78 18.05
N ASP A 524 0.42 12.14 16.79
CA ASP A 524 1.64 12.76 16.26
C ASP A 524 1.69 14.26 16.57
N ALA A 525 2.87 14.85 16.44
CA ALA A 525 3.06 16.27 16.64
C ALA A 525 2.43 17.05 15.48
N GLY A 526 1.43 17.90 15.74
CA GLY A 526 0.93 18.85 14.75
C GLY A 526 -0.52 19.26 14.92
N ASP A 527 -1.20 19.52 13.80
CA ASP A 527 -2.53 20.14 13.77
C ASP A 527 -3.62 19.13 14.19
N PRO A 528 -4.50 19.49 15.16
CA PRO A 528 -5.54 18.61 15.68
C PRO A 528 -6.49 18.03 14.63
N SER A 529 -6.69 18.71 13.49
CA SER A 529 -7.58 18.22 12.41
C SER A 529 -7.18 16.87 11.85
N TRP A 530 -5.91 16.49 11.97
CA TRP A 530 -5.40 15.18 11.61
C TRP A 530 -4.75 14.47 12.80
N ALA A 531 -4.09 15.19 13.70
CA ALA A 531 -3.36 14.59 14.81
C ALA A 531 -4.26 13.96 15.88
N LEU A 532 -5.38 14.61 16.19
CA LEU A 532 -6.24 14.21 17.29
C LEU A 532 -7.38 13.33 16.77
N TRP A 533 -7.05 12.10 16.38
CA TRP A 533 -8.03 11.16 15.86
C TRP A 533 -7.83 9.75 16.43
N PRO A 534 -8.52 9.38 17.53
CA PRO A 534 -8.30 8.13 18.28
C PRO A 534 -9.04 6.92 17.68
N MET A 535 -9.26 6.90 16.36
CA MET A 535 -10.01 5.86 15.65
C MET A 535 -9.14 5.05 14.68
N GLY A 536 -7.82 5.30 14.65
CA GLY A 536 -6.89 4.52 13.82
C GLY A 536 -6.87 3.05 14.20
N GLY A 537 -6.70 2.77 15.50
CA GLY A 537 -6.77 1.41 16.05
C GLY A 537 -8.13 0.74 15.83
N PRO A 538 -9.23 1.39 16.22
CA PRO A 538 -10.59 0.92 15.91
C PRO A 538 -10.85 0.61 14.43
N TRP A 539 -10.44 1.46 13.49
CA TRP A 539 -10.61 1.16 12.07
C TRP A 539 -9.74 -0.04 11.65
N LEU A 540 -8.47 -0.10 12.05
CA LEU A 540 -7.63 -1.27 11.75
C LEU A 540 -8.24 -2.57 12.29
N ALA A 541 -8.87 -2.53 13.47
CA ALA A 541 -9.50 -3.70 14.07
C ALA A 541 -10.65 -4.27 13.21
N THR A 542 -11.30 -3.46 12.35
CA THR A 542 -12.33 -3.98 11.42
C THR A 542 -11.78 -5.04 10.47
N HIS A 543 -10.51 -4.96 10.07
CA HIS A 543 -9.86 -5.95 9.19
C HIS A 543 -9.80 -7.35 9.83
N LEU A 544 -9.81 -7.45 11.16
CA LEU A 544 -9.83 -8.74 11.87
C LEU A 544 -11.16 -9.48 11.65
N TRP A 545 -12.27 -8.74 11.69
CA TRP A 545 -13.58 -9.30 11.40
C TRP A 545 -13.73 -9.62 9.91
N GLU A 546 -13.31 -8.71 9.04
CA GLU A 546 -13.32 -8.95 7.59
C GLU A 546 -12.59 -10.24 7.23
N HIS A 547 -11.36 -10.42 7.75
CA HIS A 547 -10.60 -11.65 7.51
C HIS A 547 -11.38 -12.90 7.91
N TYR A 548 -11.92 -12.93 9.13
CA TYR A 548 -12.75 -14.06 9.57
C TYR A 548 -13.98 -14.25 8.67
N SER A 549 -14.68 -13.19 8.29
CA SER A 549 -15.89 -13.29 7.47
C SER A 549 -15.62 -13.86 6.07
N PHE A 550 -14.41 -13.66 5.53
CA PHE A 550 -13.98 -14.23 4.26
C PHE A 550 -13.46 -15.67 4.39
N THR A 551 -12.70 -15.98 5.44
CA THR A 551 -12.03 -17.29 5.58
C THR A 551 -12.83 -18.31 6.39
N MET A 552 -13.74 -17.83 7.23
CA MET A 552 -14.46 -18.59 8.25
C MET A 552 -13.52 -19.33 9.23
N ASP A 553 -12.26 -18.88 9.37
CA ASP A 553 -11.28 -19.48 10.27
C ASP A 553 -11.61 -19.18 11.73
N ARG A 554 -12.27 -20.13 12.38
CA ARG A 554 -12.66 -20.04 13.78
C ARG A 554 -11.46 -19.97 14.73
N GLU A 555 -10.33 -20.61 14.41
CA GLU A 555 -9.15 -20.57 15.27
C GLU A 555 -8.53 -19.16 15.24
N PHE A 556 -8.40 -18.56 14.06
CA PHE A 556 -8.01 -17.16 13.92
C PHE A 556 -8.97 -16.24 14.68
N LEU A 557 -10.28 -16.46 14.55
CA LEU A 557 -11.28 -15.66 15.26
C LEU A 557 -11.07 -15.72 16.78
N GLU A 558 -10.90 -16.92 17.33
CA GLU A 558 -10.78 -17.13 18.77
C GLU A 558 -9.45 -16.63 19.34
N ARG A 559 -8.35 -16.91 18.65
CA ARG A 559 -6.99 -16.69 19.18
C ARG A 559 -6.43 -15.31 18.85
N THR A 560 -6.85 -14.70 17.75
CA THR A 560 -6.28 -13.46 17.24
C THR A 560 -7.33 -12.35 17.15
N ALA A 561 -8.40 -12.55 16.37
CA ALA A 561 -9.34 -11.47 16.06
C ALA A 561 -10.13 -11.01 17.29
N TYR A 562 -10.79 -11.93 18.01
CA TYR A 562 -11.70 -11.59 19.10
C TYR A 562 -11.00 -10.87 20.25
N PRO A 563 -9.83 -11.29 20.77
CA PRO A 563 -9.15 -10.55 21.83
C PRO A 563 -8.79 -9.11 21.44
N LEU A 564 -8.35 -8.89 20.19
CA LEU A 564 -7.99 -7.56 19.68
C LEU A 564 -9.23 -6.68 19.46
N LEU A 565 -10.31 -7.24 18.89
CA LEU A 565 -11.61 -6.59 18.74
C LEU A 565 -12.22 -6.21 20.09
N GLU A 566 -12.23 -7.13 21.06
CA GLU A 566 -12.75 -6.90 22.42
C GLU A 566 -11.95 -5.80 23.14
N GLY A 567 -10.62 -5.81 22.99
CA GLY A 567 -9.75 -4.75 23.51
C GLY A 567 -10.04 -3.38 22.88
N SER A 568 -10.28 -3.34 21.57
CA SER A 568 -10.63 -2.09 20.86
C SER A 568 -12.00 -1.57 21.30
N ALA A 569 -13.00 -2.45 21.37
CA ALA A 569 -14.34 -2.10 21.84
C ALA A 569 -14.35 -1.64 23.31
N SER A 570 -13.49 -2.21 24.15
CA SER A 570 -13.32 -1.77 25.55
C SER A 570 -12.83 -0.33 25.66
N PHE A 571 -11.95 0.10 24.73
CA PHE A 571 -11.55 1.50 24.61
C PHE A 571 -12.72 2.36 24.17
N LEU A 572 -13.41 1.98 23.10
CA LEU A 572 -14.56 2.75 22.58
C LEU A 572 -15.66 2.92 23.64
N LEU A 573 -16.00 1.87 24.39
CA LEU A 573 -16.94 1.94 25.51
C LEU A 573 -16.50 2.87 26.64
N SER A 574 -15.18 3.05 26.82
CA SER A 574 -14.62 3.98 27.82
C SER A 574 -14.47 5.40 27.26
N TRP A 575 -14.37 5.53 25.94
CA TRP A 575 -14.24 6.80 25.22
C TRP A 575 -15.58 7.51 25.04
N LEU A 576 -16.66 6.73 24.87
CA LEU A 576 -18.03 7.21 24.86
C LEU A 576 -18.40 7.84 26.21
N ILE A 577 -18.96 9.05 26.16
CA ILE A 577 -19.47 9.78 27.33
C ILE A 577 -20.96 10.09 27.16
N GLU A 578 -21.63 10.38 28.27
CA GLU A 578 -23.01 10.85 28.26
C GLU A 578 -23.09 12.20 27.52
N GLY A 579 -23.89 12.24 26.45
CA GLY A 579 -24.11 13.39 25.60
C GLY A 579 -25.50 13.99 25.74
N GLN A 580 -25.95 14.70 24.70
CA GLN A 580 -27.28 15.30 24.68
C GLN A 580 -28.34 14.27 24.28
N GLU A 581 -29.60 14.54 24.64
CA GLU A 581 -30.76 13.73 24.22
C GLU A 581 -30.69 12.23 24.61
N GLY A 582 -29.86 11.89 25.61
CA GLY A 582 -29.66 10.51 26.09
C GLY A 582 -28.68 9.68 25.25
N TYR A 583 -28.05 10.29 24.24
CA TYR A 583 -27.05 9.65 23.39
C TYR A 583 -25.69 9.53 24.09
N LEU A 584 -24.89 8.58 23.63
CA LEU A 584 -23.49 8.42 23.96
C LEU A 584 -22.63 9.04 22.85
N GLU A 585 -21.76 9.97 23.22
CA GLU A 585 -21.01 10.80 22.27
C GLU A 585 -19.50 10.59 22.39
N THR A 586 -18.75 10.91 21.32
CA THR A 586 -17.30 11.09 21.40
C THR A 586 -16.95 12.56 21.54
N ASN A 587 -16.13 12.90 22.54
CA ASN A 587 -15.63 14.25 22.74
C ASN A 587 -14.21 14.17 23.33
N PRO A 588 -13.18 14.73 22.67
CA PRO A 588 -13.21 15.38 21.36
C PRO A 588 -13.38 14.39 20.20
N SER A 589 -13.81 14.91 19.06
CA SER A 589 -13.96 14.20 17.79
C SER A 589 -13.55 15.08 16.61
N THR A 590 -12.89 14.49 15.62
CA THR A 590 -12.43 15.15 14.38
C THR A 590 -12.86 14.33 13.17
N SER A 591 -12.89 14.94 11.98
CA SER A 591 -13.11 14.24 10.71
C SER A 591 -11.84 14.40 9.87
N PRO A 592 -10.95 13.40 9.79
CA PRO A 592 -9.68 13.51 9.09
C PRO A 592 -9.88 13.98 7.65
N GLU A 593 -9.19 14.99 7.13
CA GLU A 593 -8.33 15.97 7.82
C GLU A 593 -8.92 17.37 7.63
N HIS A 594 -10.17 17.51 8.05
CA HIS A 594 -11.06 18.55 7.59
C HIS A 594 -11.46 19.51 8.70
N TYR A 595 -11.57 20.77 8.33
CA TYR A 595 -12.06 21.86 9.17
C TYR A 595 -13.53 22.15 8.86
N PHE A 596 -14.24 22.73 9.82
CA PHE A 596 -15.53 23.36 9.65
C PHE A 596 -15.48 24.84 10.05
N ILE A 597 -16.49 25.62 9.66
CA ILE A 597 -16.70 26.98 10.15
C ILE A 597 -17.71 26.97 11.30
N ALA A 598 -17.26 27.38 12.49
CA ALA A 598 -18.08 27.51 13.69
C ALA A 598 -19.06 28.69 13.60
N ALA A 599 -20.01 28.77 14.54
CA ALA A 599 -21.05 29.79 14.56
C ALA A 599 -20.52 31.23 14.66
N ASP A 600 -19.32 31.42 15.22
CA ASP A 600 -18.62 32.71 15.30
C ASP A 600 -17.88 33.09 14.00
N GLY A 601 -17.95 32.24 12.97
CA GLY A 601 -17.32 32.44 11.67
C GLY A 601 -15.86 32.00 11.59
N LYS A 602 -15.26 31.46 12.67
CA LYS A 602 -13.88 30.99 12.67
C LYS A 602 -13.79 29.51 12.28
N LYS A 603 -12.62 29.10 11.80
CA LYS A 603 -12.30 27.69 11.53
C LYS A 603 -12.09 26.92 12.85
N ALA A 604 -12.60 25.70 12.89
CA ALA A 604 -12.36 24.72 13.94
C ALA A 604 -12.32 23.31 13.34
N SER A 605 -11.67 22.38 14.02
CA SER A 605 -11.61 20.97 13.59
C SER A 605 -12.08 19.99 14.67
N VAL A 606 -12.00 20.41 15.93
CA VAL A 606 -12.43 19.63 17.09
C VAL A 606 -13.89 19.92 17.43
N SER A 607 -14.69 18.86 17.50
CA SER A 607 -16.11 18.89 17.86
C SER A 607 -16.48 17.62 18.66
N TYR A 608 -17.72 17.15 18.54
CA TYR A 608 -18.20 15.90 19.12
C TYR A 608 -18.87 15.03 18.06
N SER A 609 -18.77 13.71 18.23
CA SER A 609 -19.48 12.67 17.47
C SER A 609 -19.51 12.89 15.96
N THR A 610 -18.34 13.01 15.32
CA THR A 610 -18.29 13.00 13.84
C THR A 610 -18.93 11.72 13.30
N THR A 611 -19.50 11.80 12.09
CA THR A 611 -20.15 10.65 11.46
C THR A 611 -19.17 9.50 11.27
N MET A 612 -17.87 9.79 11.05
CA MET A 612 -16.83 8.77 10.94
C MET A 612 -16.63 8.00 12.26
N ASP A 613 -16.46 8.70 13.39
CA ASP A 613 -16.32 8.07 14.71
C ASP A 613 -17.49 7.13 14.99
N MET A 614 -18.72 7.64 14.80
CA MET A 614 -19.93 6.87 15.07
C MET A 614 -20.05 5.65 14.16
N SER A 615 -19.67 5.77 12.90
CA SER A 615 -19.71 4.65 11.95
C SER A 615 -18.68 3.59 12.33
N ILE A 616 -17.43 3.97 12.64
CA ILE A 616 -16.38 3.02 13.07
C ILE A 616 -16.78 2.32 14.38
N ILE A 617 -17.33 3.04 15.35
CA ILE A 617 -17.79 2.44 16.61
C ILE A 617 -18.86 1.38 16.35
N ARG A 618 -19.82 1.64 15.45
CA ARG A 618 -20.86 0.68 15.08
C ARG A 618 -20.27 -0.56 14.41
N GLU A 619 -19.29 -0.43 13.53
CA GLU A 619 -18.61 -1.57 12.90
C GLU A 619 -17.91 -2.44 13.95
N VAL A 620 -17.07 -1.85 14.81
CA VAL A 620 -16.32 -2.59 15.83
C VAL A 620 -17.27 -3.27 16.82
N PHE A 621 -18.33 -2.59 17.25
CA PHE A 621 -19.33 -3.17 18.13
C PHE A 621 -20.06 -4.34 17.47
N SER A 622 -20.46 -4.19 16.20
CA SER A 622 -21.11 -5.26 15.45
C SER A 622 -20.19 -6.48 15.29
N ALA A 623 -18.93 -6.26 14.92
CA ALA A 623 -17.92 -7.30 14.83
C ALA A 623 -17.74 -8.06 16.15
N VAL A 624 -17.67 -7.37 17.29
CA VAL A 624 -17.56 -8.02 18.61
C VAL A 624 -18.82 -8.83 18.93
N LEU A 625 -20.01 -8.30 18.67
CA LEU A 625 -21.27 -9.01 18.95
C LEU A 625 -21.39 -10.29 18.11
N LEU A 626 -21.09 -10.21 16.82
CA LEU A 626 -21.12 -11.36 15.91
C LEU A 626 -20.07 -12.41 16.31
N SER A 627 -18.84 -11.97 16.58
CA SER A 627 -17.76 -12.85 17.04
C SER A 627 -18.11 -13.53 18.37
N ALA A 628 -18.70 -12.78 19.31
CA ALA A 628 -19.11 -13.32 20.61
C ALA A 628 -20.21 -14.37 20.48
N ASP A 629 -21.16 -14.19 19.56
CA ASP A 629 -22.20 -15.18 19.31
C ASP A 629 -21.60 -16.50 18.80
N ILE A 630 -20.71 -16.41 17.80
CA ILE A 630 -20.00 -17.56 17.22
C ILE A 630 -19.15 -18.31 18.27
N LEU A 631 -18.47 -17.56 19.14
CA LEU A 631 -17.59 -18.12 20.16
C LEU A 631 -18.31 -18.51 21.46
N GLY A 632 -19.62 -18.29 21.57
CA GLY A 632 -20.37 -18.54 22.81
C GLY A 632 -20.00 -17.61 23.97
N LYS A 633 -19.51 -16.40 23.67
CA LYS A 633 -19.10 -15.35 24.62
C LYS A 633 -20.16 -14.25 24.83
N SER A 634 -21.42 -14.51 24.44
CA SER A 634 -22.52 -13.53 24.51
C SER A 634 -22.85 -12.98 25.91
N SER A 635 -22.34 -13.59 26.98
CA SER A 635 -22.56 -13.19 28.38
C SER A 635 -21.43 -12.35 28.99
N THR A 636 -20.37 -12.02 28.24
CA THR A 636 -19.26 -11.20 28.76
C THR A 636 -19.72 -9.76 29.06
N ASP A 637 -19.06 -9.11 30.02
CA ASP A 637 -19.36 -7.72 30.42
C ASP A 637 -19.29 -6.75 29.22
N VAL A 638 -18.22 -6.86 28.42
CA VAL A 638 -18.03 -6.03 27.22
C VAL A 638 -19.22 -6.19 26.26
N VAL A 639 -19.67 -7.41 25.98
CA VAL A 639 -20.81 -7.66 25.08
C VAL A 639 -22.10 -7.04 25.64
N GLN A 640 -22.35 -7.16 26.95
CA GLN A 640 -23.54 -6.57 27.56
C GLN A 640 -23.50 -5.04 27.51
N ARG A 641 -22.33 -4.43 27.76
CA ARG A 641 -22.13 -2.99 27.64
C ARG A 641 -22.28 -2.49 26.21
N ILE A 642 -21.79 -3.24 25.22
CA ILE A 642 -22.01 -2.93 23.80
C ILE A 642 -23.50 -2.95 23.46
N LYS A 643 -24.23 -4.00 23.88
CA LYS A 643 -25.69 -4.10 23.66
C LYS A 643 -26.45 -2.92 24.26
N ALA A 644 -26.01 -2.42 25.41
CA ALA A 644 -26.61 -1.24 26.05
C ALA A 644 -26.21 0.09 25.36
N ALA A 645 -24.98 0.19 24.84
CA ALA A 645 -24.45 1.41 24.23
C ALA A 645 -24.93 1.62 22.78
N LEU A 646 -24.98 0.56 21.97
CA LEU A 646 -25.29 0.63 20.52
C LEU A 646 -26.59 1.39 20.17
N PRO A 647 -27.75 1.16 20.84
CA PRO A 647 -28.98 1.91 20.56
C PRO A 647 -28.92 3.37 21.02
N ARG A 648 -27.93 3.71 21.86
CA ARG A 648 -27.70 5.07 22.38
C ARG A 648 -26.65 5.82 21.57
N LEU A 649 -26.09 5.26 20.50
CA LEU A 649 -25.20 6.01 19.62
C LEU A 649 -26.02 6.97 18.72
N PRO A 650 -25.57 8.22 18.50
CA PRO A 650 -26.20 9.16 17.58
C PRO A 650 -26.46 8.58 16.19
N PRO A 651 -27.62 8.85 15.57
CA PRO A 651 -27.90 8.41 14.20
C PRO A 651 -27.10 9.24 13.19
N ILE A 652 -26.85 8.66 12.01
CA ILE A 652 -26.33 9.40 10.85
C ILE A 652 -27.44 10.35 10.37
N LYS A 653 -27.08 11.62 10.11
CA LYS A 653 -28.03 12.68 9.75
C LYS A 653 -27.78 13.21 8.34
N ILE A 654 -28.85 13.64 7.70
CA ILE A 654 -28.83 14.33 6.40
C ILE A 654 -28.91 15.84 6.67
N GLY A 655 -27.97 16.59 6.10
CA GLY A 655 -27.88 18.05 6.24
C GLY A 655 -28.93 18.79 5.43
N ARG A 656 -29.03 20.10 5.63
CA ARG A 656 -30.01 20.94 4.91
C ARG A 656 -29.77 20.99 3.40
N ASP A 657 -28.53 20.74 2.97
CA ASP A 657 -28.15 20.67 1.56
C ASP A 657 -28.36 19.28 0.92
N GLY A 658 -28.95 18.34 1.66
CA GLY A 658 -29.23 16.98 1.20
C GLY A 658 -28.01 16.06 1.16
N THR A 659 -26.88 16.46 1.75
CA THR A 659 -25.67 15.63 1.90
C THR A 659 -25.64 14.92 3.26
N ILE A 660 -24.80 13.89 3.39
CA ILE A 660 -24.51 13.31 4.72
C ILE A 660 -23.77 14.37 5.55
N MET A 661 -24.25 14.62 6.77
CA MET A 661 -23.56 15.51 7.69
C MET A 661 -22.21 14.91 8.10
N GLU A 662 -21.13 15.66 7.92
CA GLU A 662 -19.79 15.21 8.30
C GLU A 662 -19.57 15.27 9.83
N TRP A 663 -20.15 16.29 10.47
CA TRP A 663 -20.14 16.50 11.91
C TRP A 663 -21.54 16.33 12.51
N ALA A 664 -21.65 16.22 13.83
CA ALA A 664 -22.93 16.11 14.52
C ALA A 664 -23.87 17.33 14.32
N GLN A 665 -23.29 18.47 13.94
CA GLN A 665 -24.00 19.70 13.56
C GLN A 665 -23.76 20.03 12.09
N ASP A 666 -24.75 20.70 11.49
CA ASP A 666 -24.73 21.14 10.08
C ASP A 666 -23.86 22.39 9.93
N PHE A 667 -22.56 22.23 10.18
CA PHE A 667 -21.57 23.30 10.07
C PHE A 667 -21.31 23.65 8.61
N LYS A 668 -20.89 24.90 8.38
CA LYS A 668 -20.49 25.33 7.06
C LYS A 668 -19.12 24.72 6.69
N ASP A 669 -19.08 24.09 5.53
CA ASP A 669 -17.90 23.47 4.94
C ASP A 669 -16.99 24.54 4.27
N PRO A 670 -15.75 24.74 4.74
CA PRO A 670 -14.79 25.67 4.15
C PRO A 670 -14.09 25.12 2.89
N GLU A 671 -14.12 23.80 2.66
CA GLU A 671 -13.46 23.12 1.55
C GLU A 671 -14.40 22.04 0.95
N PRO A 672 -15.43 22.44 0.17
CA PRO A 672 -16.44 21.49 -0.32
C PRO A 672 -15.89 20.32 -1.14
N GLN A 673 -14.73 20.50 -1.77
CA GLN A 673 -14.03 19.47 -2.57
C GLN A 673 -12.84 18.85 -1.81
N HIS A 674 -12.89 18.84 -0.47
CA HIS A 674 -11.87 18.23 0.36
C HIS A 674 -11.59 16.79 -0.07
N ARG A 675 -10.32 16.40 -0.01
CA ARG A 675 -9.84 15.10 -0.51
C ARG A 675 -10.34 13.90 0.31
N HIS A 676 -10.57 14.07 1.61
CA HIS A 676 -11.18 13.02 2.43
C HIS A 676 -12.70 13.00 2.30
N VAL A 677 -13.25 11.80 2.39
CA VAL A 677 -14.69 11.51 2.42
C VAL A 677 -15.01 10.67 3.66
N SER A 678 -14.36 11.01 4.78
CA SER A 678 -14.34 10.29 6.06
C SER A 678 -15.73 9.92 6.60
N HIS A 679 -16.70 10.81 6.48
CA HIS A 679 -18.09 10.58 6.88
C HIS A 679 -18.87 9.63 5.96
N LEU A 680 -18.26 9.17 4.86
CA LEU A 680 -18.78 8.13 3.98
C LEU A 680 -18.19 6.74 4.30
N PHE A 681 -17.33 6.63 5.31
CA PHE A 681 -16.77 5.35 5.79
C PHE A 681 -17.87 4.28 5.96
N GLY A 682 -19.04 4.66 6.49
CA GLY A 682 -20.13 3.72 6.73
C GLY A 682 -20.71 3.06 5.47
N LEU A 683 -20.49 3.62 4.28
CA LEU A 683 -20.84 2.96 3.01
C LEU A 683 -19.69 2.08 2.51
N TYR A 684 -18.45 2.56 2.65
CA TYR A 684 -17.26 1.80 2.34
C TYR A 684 -16.03 2.40 3.03
N PRO A 685 -15.19 1.59 3.72
CA PRO A 685 -15.25 0.13 3.82
C PRO A 685 -16.17 -0.41 4.92
N GLY A 686 -16.91 0.44 5.63
CA GLY A 686 -17.94 0.01 6.58
C GLY A 686 -19.23 -0.45 5.90
N HIS A 687 -20.17 -0.92 6.72
CA HIS A 687 -21.44 -1.54 6.32
C HIS A 687 -22.66 -0.90 7.00
N THR A 688 -22.48 0.16 7.78
CA THR A 688 -23.58 0.92 8.42
C THR A 688 -24.51 1.64 7.44
N MET A 689 -24.10 1.85 6.18
CA MET A 689 -24.92 2.40 5.10
C MET A 689 -24.95 1.44 3.90
N THR A 690 -26.14 1.01 3.49
CA THR A 690 -26.35 0.06 2.38
C THR A 690 -27.59 0.44 1.59
N LEU A 691 -27.61 0.12 0.29
CA LEU A 691 -28.75 0.44 -0.59
C LEU A 691 -30.04 -0.24 -0.11
N GLU A 692 -29.92 -1.41 0.49
CA GLU A 692 -31.03 -2.24 0.96
C GLU A 692 -31.62 -1.72 2.27
N GLN A 693 -30.78 -1.33 3.23
CA GLN A 693 -31.25 -0.98 4.58
C GLN A 693 -31.43 0.53 4.78
N THR A 694 -30.65 1.37 4.10
CA THR A 694 -30.65 2.82 4.29
C THR A 694 -30.65 3.61 2.97
N PRO A 695 -31.64 3.39 2.08
CA PRO A 695 -31.65 4.00 0.74
C PRO A 695 -31.64 5.53 0.75
N ASP A 696 -32.30 6.17 1.73
CA ASP A 696 -32.28 7.63 1.87
C ASP A 696 -30.88 8.17 2.24
N LEU A 697 -30.12 7.43 3.07
CA LEU A 697 -28.72 7.77 3.34
C LEU A 697 -27.88 7.58 2.10
N CYS A 698 -28.01 6.48 1.36
CA CYS A 698 -27.28 6.27 0.10
C CYS A 698 -27.54 7.37 -0.94
N LYS A 699 -28.77 7.90 -1.01
CA LYS A 699 -29.08 9.08 -1.84
C LYS A 699 -28.31 10.32 -1.37
N ALA A 700 -28.23 10.54 -0.06
CA ALA A 700 -27.43 11.63 0.51
C ALA A 700 -25.91 11.41 0.32
N VAL A 701 -25.44 10.16 0.34
CA VAL A 701 -24.04 9.80 0.00
C VAL A 701 -23.73 10.20 -1.44
N ALA A 702 -24.62 9.89 -2.40
CA ALA A 702 -24.46 10.32 -3.79
C ALA A 702 -24.36 11.86 -3.90
N ASN A 703 -25.22 12.60 -3.18
CA ASN A 703 -25.15 14.06 -3.12
C ASN A 703 -23.83 14.56 -2.52
N THR A 704 -23.33 13.91 -1.46
CA THR A 704 -22.02 14.20 -0.89
C THR A 704 -20.91 14.00 -1.92
N LEU A 705 -20.91 12.88 -2.67
CA LEU A 705 -19.91 12.62 -3.69
C LEU A 705 -19.95 13.66 -4.82
N TYR A 706 -21.15 14.07 -5.26
CA TYR A 706 -21.28 15.19 -6.21
C TYR A 706 -20.71 16.50 -5.66
N LYS A 707 -20.94 16.82 -4.38
CA LYS A 707 -20.39 18.02 -3.72
C LYS A 707 -18.87 17.96 -3.61
N ARG A 708 -18.31 16.80 -3.23
CA ARG A 708 -16.86 16.55 -3.11
C ARG A 708 -16.16 16.50 -4.46
N GLY A 709 -16.87 16.13 -5.53
CA GLY A 709 -16.34 16.00 -6.88
C GLY A 709 -15.41 14.79 -7.05
N ASP A 710 -15.08 14.47 -8.30
CA ASP A 710 -14.37 13.22 -8.65
C ASP A 710 -12.84 13.33 -8.56
N LYS A 711 -12.30 14.54 -8.38
CA LYS A 711 -10.85 14.78 -8.35
C LYS A 711 -10.28 14.62 -6.94
N GLY A 712 -8.99 14.31 -6.87
CA GLY A 712 -8.22 14.22 -5.64
C GLY A 712 -6.85 13.59 -5.88
N PRO A 713 -6.03 13.40 -4.84
CA PRO A 713 -4.87 12.51 -4.92
C PRO A 713 -5.32 11.08 -5.26
N GLY A 714 -4.38 10.23 -5.69
CA GLY A 714 -4.67 8.87 -6.15
C GLY A 714 -5.56 8.07 -5.20
N TRP A 715 -5.20 8.02 -3.91
CA TRP A 715 -5.99 7.33 -2.87
C TRP A 715 -7.43 7.88 -2.74
N SER A 716 -7.63 9.20 -2.90
CA SER A 716 -8.96 9.83 -2.79
C SER A 716 -9.83 9.44 -3.96
N THR A 717 -9.26 9.46 -5.17
CA THR A 717 -9.96 9.04 -6.39
C THR A 717 -10.35 7.57 -6.32
N SER A 718 -9.45 6.70 -5.83
CA SER A 718 -9.75 5.28 -5.63
C SER A 718 -10.84 5.03 -4.58
N TRP A 719 -10.84 5.77 -3.46
CA TRP A 719 -11.91 5.64 -2.46
C TRP A 719 -13.26 6.10 -3.02
N LYS A 720 -13.29 7.22 -3.75
CA LYS A 720 -14.52 7.72 -4.42
C LYS A 720 -15.03 6.73 -5.47
N MET A 721 -14.15 6.11 -6.25
CA MET A 721 -14.50 5.05 -7.20
C MET A 721 -15.14 3.85 -6.49
N ALA A 722 -14.56 3.39 -5.37
CA ALA A 722 -15.14 2.32 -4.55
C ALA A 722 -16.53 2.72 -4.02
N LEU A 723 -16.69 3.94 -3.49
CA LEU A 723 -17.99 4.44 -3.02
C LEU A 723 -19.03 4.49 -4.15
N TRP A 724 -18.66 4.94 -5.36
CA TRP A 724 -19.55 4.91 -6.53
C TRP A 724 -19.92 3.48 -6.94
N ALA A 725 -18.99 2.52 -6.83
CA ALA A 725 -19.25 1.11 -7.08
C ALA A 725 -20.26 0.55 -6.07
N HIS A 726 -20.13 0.87 -4.78
CA HIS A 726 -21.10 0.50 -3.72
C HIS A 726 -22.46 1.19 -3.86
N LEU A 727 -22.56 2.29 -4.62
CA LEU A 727 -23.84 2.89 -5.03
C LEU A 727 -24.39 2.31 -6.34
N HIS A 728 -23.75 1.28 -6.90
CA HIS A 728 -24.08 0.68 -8.19
C HIS A 728 -24.08 1.69 -9.37
N ASN A 729 -23.26 2.75 -9.28
CA ASN A 729 -23.15 3.77 -10.33
C ASN A 729 -21.92 3.54 -11.22
N LYS A 730 -22.02 2.55 -12.11
CA LYS A 730 -20.96 2.10 -13.04
C LYS A 730 -20.45 3.13 -14.05
N ALA A 731 -21.13 4.26 -14.23
CA ALA A 731 -20.71 5.31 -15.16
C ALA A 731 -19.83 6.37 -14.48
N ARG A 732 -19.89 6.41 -13.14
CA ARG A 732 -19.10 7.32 -12.29
C ARG A 732 -17.91 6.61 -11.64
N ALA A 733 -18.12 5.37 -11.20
CA ALA A 733 -17.04 4.43 -10.95
C ALA A 733 -16.33 4.16 -12.27
#